data_AF-A0A949NZW5-F1
#
_entry.id   AF-A0A949NZW5-F1
#
_cell.length_a   1.000
_cell.length_b   1.000
_cell.length_c   1.000
_cell.angle_alpha   90.00
_cell.angle_beta   90.00
_cell.angle_gamma   90.00
#
_symmetry.space_group_name_H-M   'P 1'
#
loop_
_entity.id
_entity.type
_entity.pdbx_description
1 polymer ?
#
loop_
_entity_poly.entity_id
_entity_poly.type
_entity_poly.pdbx_seq_one_letter_code
_entity_poly.pdbx_strand_id
1 'polypeptide(L)'
;MTSNYEAIREKNRELYGTDIARYGRILLADRYDDRTHFIFELLQNAEDALGRRGTWDGTRGITFDLTSESLTLSHFGASFNEADVRGVCGIAESTKDRSSVGRFGIGFKSVYTFTDRPEIHSGLEDFTVENYVQPRRADRLELKPEETRIILPLKPEDTTALHEITEGFKRLGPSSLLFLRHINEISWNAPGGASGIYLRSQPTFLAPDVQKITVIGQESGQADVDQNWIVFRRDVFLADGAMGGSVEVAFSVEADGDEPGQWSVRPVPTSPLVVFFPTVVSTNLGFLVQGPYLTTPSRDNIRQGEPWNQHLVEETAALVVDAIRWFREKSMLDTSTLRCLPLDRQGFKDSMFAPFFEAVRQAFLDEALLPRFGGGYVAAGQAKLARTQELRELFSPGHVAVLFDIEGAAWLSGDITEDKAPEIRKYLMRELEIEEVTPAKIVSRLSREFLEAQADEWIVLLYQFLSEQETALRRYLDTIPLLRLADGSHIVARENGKPTAFLPSGSETGFPTIRNAVCSTMESRNFLLSLGITEPDLVDDIIWNVKPKYDQSEVVVGDTEYVTDIERILAAFETDSKAQRQKLLSGLRETAFVKIVEVGSVRSEGYGKPSETYLATERLKQLFAGVPGIQIVDDSYFCLRGENIRELLEACGALRYPRPVEAPNSLTREERQELRRQAGHEDTSRINDRVTDWNLQGFDALLKTMPTLAREERVHRALLIWESLGDLAERRGEGLFEGKYTWTHYGNYQKEFPAAFIRQLNSERWVPDAAAELQLSESVVFDFLGWKPNSFLLSKIPFKPPIIDQLAKEAGIDPAVLDLLKKHGLTNVSDLASRLGISQPSGETDGENEEDNQGTVTPYEEDVDSTGNFGAGEADDLAKTFGSNGDENSKNRSTGRGTHGPVGGDDAATGQSKADRHTRGESRPAGDSVGEKDRNARGNGGSRSSGHAGGHPFISYVGAHPDAEPADPDGLDHAMRMKIEEQAIEQIIQIEPALRRTPPGNPGFDLYEIGSDGEPIRWVEVKSMTGSLADHPVGLSRTQFNFARECGMAYWLYVVEYATNHEKTRILRIQDPASRAKTFTFDHGWSQIAQEIPLS
;
A
#
# COMPACT_ATOMS: atom_id res chain seq x y z
N MET A 1 87.45 18.24 11.03
CA MET A 1 88.42 17.94 12.11
C MET A 1 87.61 17.52 13.31
N THR A 2 88.04 16.52 14.07
CA THR A 2 87.38 16.12 15.33
C THR A 2 87.37 17.29 16.32
N SER A 3 86.28 17.39 17.09
CA SER A 3 86.03 18.47 18.03
C SER A 3 86.96 18.43 19.24
N ASN A 4 87.32 19.61 19.78
CA ASN A 4 88.07 19.68 21.03
C ASN A 4 87.12 19.47 22.23
N TYR A 5 86.85 18.20 22.54
CA TYR A 5 85.98 17.80 23.65
C TYR A 5 86.43 18.38 25.00
N GLU A 6 87.74 18.57 25.22
CA GLU A 6 88.25 19.08 26.50
C GLU A 6 87.87 20.55 26.68
N ALA A 7 88.05 21.37 25.64
CA ALA A 7 87.62 22.77 25.64
C ALA A 7 86.08 22.93 25.66
N ILE A 8 85.32 21.97 25.13
CA ILE A 8 83.85 21.94 25.29
C ILE A 8 83.49 21.62 26.75
N ARG A 9 84.11 20.60 27.33
CA ARG A 9 83.90 20.14 28.72
C ARG A 9 84.27 21.20 29.76
N GLU A 10 85.38 21.91 29.57
CA GLU A 10 85.80 23.00 30.46
C GLU A 10 84.83 24.17 30.39
N LYS A 11 84.50 24.67 29.19
CA LYS A 11 83.49 25.72 29.00
C LYS A 11 82.13 25.35 29.58
N ASN A 12 81.71 24.09 29.47
CA ASN A 12 80.45 23.63 30.05
C ASN A 12 80.49 23.55 31.60
N ARG A 13 81.66 23.29 32.20
CA ARG A 13 81.84 23.40 33.67
C ARG A 13 81.84 24.85 34.16
N GLU A 14 82.37 25.79 33.36
CA GLU A 14 82.27 27.23 33.65
C GLU A 14 80.83 27.74 33.56
N LEU A 15 80.07 27.30 32.55
CA LEU A 15 78.70 27.76 32.29
C LEU A 15 77.63 27.13 33.19
N TYR A 16 77.78 25.84 33.54
CA TYR A 16 76.74 25.08 34.26
C TYR A 16 77.19 24.59 35.64
N GLY A 17 78.44 24.87 36.05
CA GLY A 17 79.02 24.44 37.31
C GLY A 17 79.38 22.95 37.38
N THR A 18 79.83 22.51 38.55
CA THR A 18 80.13 21.10 38.84
C THR A 18 78.90 20.26 39.17
N ASP A 19 77.90 20.89 39.80
CA ASP A 19 76.79 20.19 40.46
C ASP A 19 75.66 19.81 39.50
N ILE A 20 75.84 20.07 38.20
CA ILE A 20 74.87 19.71 37.15
C ILE A 20 74.56 18.21 37.11
N ALA A 21 75.51 17.35 37.54
CA ALA A 21 75.27 15.91 37.73
C ALA A 21 74.19 15.61 38.78
N ARG A 22 74.05 16.45 39.81
CA ARG A 22 73.11 16.26 40.93
C ARG A 22 71.70 16.76 40.62
N TYR A 23 71.61 17.89 39.92
CA TYR A 23 70.32 18.54 39.61
C TYR A 23 69.81 18.24 38.19
N GLY A 24 70.68 17.78 37.29
CA GLY A 24 70.36 17.53 35.88
C GLY A 24 69.24 16.53 35.67
N ARG A 25 69.10 15.51 36.54
CA ARG A 25 67.96 14.59 36.48
C ARG A 25 66.61 15.32 36.58
N ILE A 26 66.41 16.03 37.70
CA ILE A 26 65.17 16.78 37.99
C ILE A 26 64.96 17.93 36.99
N LEU A 27 66.04 18.58 36.54
CA LEU A 27 65.96 19.77 35.70
C LEU A 27 65.94 19.49 34.18
N LEU A 28 66.28 18.28 33.71
CA LEU A 28 66.47 17.97 32.28
C LEU A 28 65.94 16.60 31.82
N ALA A 29 65.97 15.55 32.67
CA ALA A 29 65.54 14.20 32.30
C ALA A 29 64.08 13.93 32.67
N ASP A 30 63.72 14.20 33.93
CA ASP A 30 62.38 14.01 34.50
C ASP A 30 61.40 15.14 34.04
N ARG A 31 61.42 15.48 32.73
CA ARG A 31 60.64 16.57 32.08
C ARG A 31 59.45 16.11 31.25
N TYR A 32 59.34 14.82 30.99
CA TYR A 32 58.32 14.22 30.13
C TYR A 32 57.60 13.16 30.96
N ASP A 33 56.27 13.16 30.95
CA ASP A 33 55.48 12.20 31.74
C ASP A 33 55.62 10.76 31.21
N ASP A 34 55.90 10.60 29.91
CA ASP A 34 56.35 9.34 29.31
C ASP A 34 57.89 9.29 29.22
N ARG A 35 58.47 8.36 29.97
CA ARG A 35 59.92 8.06 29.96
C ARG A 35 60.45 7.77 28.57
N THR A 36 59.64 7.20 27.69
CA THR A 36 60.02 6.78 26.33
C THR A 36 59.99 7.88 25.27
N HIS A 37 59.59 9.11 25.62
CA HIS A 37 59.52 10.24 24.69
C HIS A 37 60.86 10.53 23.97
N PHE A 38 61.99 10.08 24.53
CA PHE A 38 63.31 10.16 23.89
C PHE A 38 63.35 9.52 22.48
N ILE A 39 62.48 8.55 22.18
CA ILE A 39 62.39 7.91 20.85
C ILE A 39 62.02 8.96 19.78
N PHE A 40 61.03 9.80 20.04
CA PHE A 40 60.60 10.88 19.14
C PHE A 40 61.65 11.98 19.02
N GLU A 41 62.31 12.34 20.13
CA GLU A 41 63.44 13.28 20.12
C GLU A 41 64.59 12.75 19.25
N LEU A 42 64.94 11.48 19.35
CA LEU A 42 65.99 10.87 18.53
C LEU A 42 65.60 10.77 17.05
N LEU A 43 64.35 10.42 16.73
CA LEU A 43 63.84 10.46 15.36
C LEU A 43 63.91 11.87 14.77
N GLN A 44 63.55 12.90 15.54
CA GLN A 44 63.63 14.28 15.09
C GLN A 44 65.08 14.75 14.86
N ASN A 45 66.02 14.36 15.71
CA ASN A 45 67.45 14.61 15.48
C ASN A 45 67.96 13.92 14.19
N ALA A 46 67.44 12.74 13.86
CA ALA A 46 67.79 12.02 12.64
C ALA A 46 67.13 12.63 11.37
N GLU A 47 65.88 13.09 11.47
CA GLU A 47 65.16 13.86 10.45
C GLU A 47 65.91 15.17 10.12
N ASP A 48 66.30 15.95 11.14
CA ASP A 48 67.11 17.16 10.99
C ASP A 48 68.50 16.87 10.39
N ALA A 49 69.13 15.76 10.78
CA ALA A 49 70.41 15.35 10.20
C ALA A 49 70.29 14.93 8.73
N LEU A 50 69.22 14.23 8.35
CA LEU A 50 68.93 13.88 6.95
C LEU A 50 68.56 15.14 6.14
N GLY A 51 67.80 16.08 6.70
CA GLY A 51 67.48 17.37 6.06
C GLY A 51 68.71 18.25 5.81
N ARG A 52 69.75 18.13 6.65
CA ARG A 52 71.08 18.76 6.44
C ARG A 52 71.98 18.02 5.44
N ARG A 53 71.62 16.83 4.96
CA ARG A 53 72.47 16.04 4.05
C ARG A 53 72.47 16.64 2.65
N GLY A 54 73.67 16.91 2.11
CA GLY A 54 73.83 17.61 0.84
C GLY A 54 73.44 16.82 -0.40
N THR A 55 73.49 15.48 -0.33
CA THR A 55 73.10 14.56 -1.41
C THR A 55 72.08 13.53 -0.92
N TRP A 56 71.31 12.98 -1.86
CA TRP A 56 70.17 12.10 -1.58
C TRP A 56 70.36 10.64 -2.04
N ASP A 57 71.60 10.26 -2.29
CA ASP A 57 72.05 8.96 -2.80
C ASP A 57 72.30 7.88 -1.71
N GLY A 58 72.34 8.26 -0.43
CA GLY A 58 72.41 7.34 0.71
C GLY A 58 71.03 6.96 1.30
N THR A 59 71.02 5.87 2.10
CA THR A 59 69.85 5.37 2.86
C THR A 59 69.10 6.48 3.61
N ARG A 60 67.77 6.35 3.70
CA ARG A 60 66.88 7.29 4.41
C ARG A 60 66.09 6.63 5.56
N GLY A 61 66.40 5.37 5.85
CA GLY A 61 65.87 4.60 6.95
C GLY A 61 66.61 4.79 8.27
N ILE A 62 65.90 4.49 9.35
CA ILE A 62 66.35 4.50 10.75
C ILE A 62 66.27 3.07 11.30
N THR A 63 67.23 2.67 12.14
CA THR A 63 67.19 1.37 12.84
C THR A 63 67.39 1.55 14.34
N PHE A 64 66.49 0.99 15.15
CA PHE A 64 66.61 0.84 16.60
C PHE A 64 66.86 -0.64 16.95
N ASP A 65 68.01 -0.95 17.55
CA ASP A 65 68.35 -2.30 18.02
C ASP A 65 68.44 -2.31 19.55
N LEU A 66 67.42 -2.85 20.21
CA LEU A 66 67.35 -2.99 21.67
C LEU A 66 67.87 -4.36 22.11
N THR A 67 68.75 -4.35 23.11
CA THR A 67 69.28 -5.54 23.79
C THR A 67 69.00 -5.45 25.29
N SER A 68 69.32 -6.49 26.06
CA SER A 68 69.27 -6.47 27.52
C SER A 68 70.29 -5.52 28.19
N GLU A 69 71.25 -4.97 27.43
CA GLU A 69 72.36 -4.17 27.96
C GLU A 69 72.41 -2.75 27.37
N SER A 70 71.84 -2.54 26.18
CA SER A 70 71.91 -1.27 25.45
C SER A 70 70.76 -1.11 24.44
N LEU A 71 70.36 0.13 24.19
CA LEU A 71 69.65 0.51 22.97
C LEU A 71 70.64 1.16 21.99
N THR A 72 70.69 0.66 20.76
CA THR A 72 71.43 1.29 19.66
C THR A 72 70.46 1.94 18.67
N LEU A 73 70.82 3.12 18.15
CA LEU A 73 70.17 3.81 17.05
C LEU A 73 71.18 4.01 15.92
N SER A 74 70.79 3.71 14.68
CA SER A 74 71.55 3.97 13.46
C SER A 74 70.74 4.84 12.49
N HIS A 75 71.37 5.87 11.92
CA HIS A 75 70.80 6.69 10.84
C HIS A 75 71.89 7.24 9.91
N PHE A 76 71.51 7.64 8.69
CA PHE A 76 72.44 8.06 7.62
C PHE A 76 72.32 9.55 7.29
N GLY A 77 72.22 10.39 8.33
CA GLY A 77 72.16 11.85 8.19
C GLY A 77 73.54 12.49 7.98
N ALA A 78 73.58 13.80 7.79
CA ALA A 78 74.82 14.58 7.81
C ALA A 78 75.61 14.31 9.11
N SER A 79 76.89 13.95 8.97
CA SER A 79 77.73 13.59 10.12
C SER A 79 77.95 14.78 11.07
N PHE A 80 78.15 14.45 12.35
CA PHE A 80 78.35 15.45 13.40
C PHE A 80 79.54 16.36 13.13
N ASN A 81 79.39 17.61 13.55
CA ASN A 81 80.45 18.61 13.61
C ASN A 81 80.46 19.29 15.00
N GLU A 82 81.42 20.18 15.27
CA GLU A 82 81.58 20.81 16.59
C GLU A 82 80.33 21.57 17.07
N ALA A 83 79.49 22.11 16.18
CA ALA A 83 78.22 22.73 16.58
C ALA A 83 77.20 21.69 17.08
N ASP A 84 77.16 20.51 16.47
CA ASP A 84 76.29 19.40 16.89
C ASP A 84 76.77 18.82 18.22
N VAL A 85 78.08 18.60 18.38
CA VAL A 85 78.69 18.17 19.66
C VAL A 85 78.38 19.17 20.77
N ARG A 86 78.51 20.48 20.50
CA ARG A 86 78.18 21.54 21.47
C ARG A 86 76.67 21.64 21.74
N GLY A 87 75.82 21.37 20.75
CA GLY A 87 74.37 21.32 20.90
C GLY A 87 73.90 20.18 21.79
N VAL A 88 74.32 18.95 21.48
CA VAL A 88 74.06 17.75 22.28
C VAL A 88 74.61 17.87 23.70
N CYS A 89 75.77 18.52 23.89
CA CYS A 89 76.33 18.80 25.22
C CYS A 89 75.77 20.07 25.89
N GLY A 90 74.84 20.81 25.27
CA GLY A 90 74.32 22.08 25.77
C GLY A 90 73.11 21.95 26.71
N ILE A 91 72.74 23.06 27.37
CA ILE A 91 71.48 23.26 28.10
C ILE A 91 70.77 24.55 27.67
N ALA A 92 71.51 25.56 27.20
CA ALA A 92 71.00 26.91 26.94
C ALA A 92 69.97 26.99 25.79
N GLU A 93 69.03 27.93 25.93
CA GLU A 93 68.02 28.28 24.93
C GLU A 93 68.64 29.12 23.81
N SER A 94 68.63 28.62 22.57
CA SER A 94 69.21 29.32 21.42
C SER A 94 68.36 30.52 20.98
N THR A 95 68.98 31.65 20.64
CA THR A 95 68.31 32.89 20.22
C THR A 95 68.33 33.10 18.69
N LYS A 96 68.19 32.03 17.90
CA LYS A 96 68.06 32.10 16.43
C LYS A 96 66.88 31.28 15.91
N ASP A 97 66.29 31.83 14.84
CA ASP A 97 65.17 31.41 14.00
C ASP A 97 63.88 30.91 14.67
N ARG A 98 62.77 31.13 13.94
CA ARG A 98 61.41 30.77 14.37
C ARG A 98 60.91 29.45 13.78
N SER A 99 61.40 29.07 12.61
CA SER A 99 60.96 27.89 11.83
C SER A 99 61.84 26.65 12.02
N SER A 100 63.05 26.77 12.57
CA SER A 100 63.92 25.64 12.88
C SER A 100 63.50 24.97 14.20
N VAL A 101 62.75 23.87 14.12
CA VAL A 101 62.23 23.12 15.27
C VAL A 101 63.32 22.21 15.86
N GLY A 102 64.41 22.80 16.36
CA GLY A 102 65.58 22.11 16.91
C GLY A 102 66.23 22.89 18.06
N ARG A 103 65.41 23.55 18.90
CA ARG A 103 65.86 24.69 19.71
C ARG A 103 66.52 24.34 21.06
N PHE A 104 66.56 23.07 21.45
CA PHE A 104 67.05 22.65 22.76
C PHE A 104 67.88 21.35 22.72
N GLY A 105 69.14 21.43 23.15
CA GLY A 105 69.90 20.26 23.60
C GLY A 105 69.28 19.54 24.82
N ILE A 106 68.22 20.11 25.40
CA ILE A 106 67.36 19.50 26.43
C ILE A 106 66.60 18.28 25.87
N GLY A 107 66.19 18.31 24.60
CA GLY A 107 65.47 17.19 23.97
C GLY A 107 66.22 15.86 24.09
N PHE A 108 67.51 15.89 23.70
CA PHE A 108 68.41 14.74 23.86
C PHE A 108 68.59 14.29 25.32
N LYS A 109 68.36 15.14 26.34
CA LYS A 109 68.58 14.75 27.74
C LYS A 109 67.56 13.73 28.26
N SER A 110 66.43 13.57 27.56
CA SER A 110 65.46 12.50 27.83
C SER A 110 66.07 11.09 27.79
N VAL A 111 67.17 10.85 27.05
CA VAL A 111 67.87 9.55 27.07
C VAL A 111 68.43 9.21 28.46
N TYR A 112 68.73 10.20 29.30
CA TYR A 112 69.29 9.97 30.63
C TYR A 112 68.30 9.34 31.63
N THR A 113 67.04 9.22 31.22
CA THR A 113 66.01 8.43 31.91
C THR A 113 66.29 6.92 31.85
N PHE A 114 67.08 6.45 30.88
CA PHE A 114 67.46 5.04 30.70
C PHE A 114 68.98 4.77 30.63
N THR A 115 69.83 5.79 30.41
CA THR A 115 71.30 5.68 30.46
C THR A 115 71.93 6.76 31.35
N ASP A 116 73.19 6.60 31.77
CA ASP A 116 73.99 7.66 32.40
C ASP A 116 75.18 8.12 31.53
N ARG A 117 75.41 7.41 30.41
CA ARG A 117 76.52 7.67 29.48
C ARG A 117 76.10 7.32 28.04
N PRO A 118 75.29 8.16 27.37
CA PRO A 118 75.07 8.03 25.93
C PRO A 118 76.38 8.21 25.16
N GLU A 119 76.52 7.44 24.08
CA GLU A 119 77.72 7.37 23.24
C GLU A 119 77.32 7.65 21.79
N ILE A 120 78.11 8.48 21.10
CA ILE A 120 77.82 8.97 19.75
C ILE A 120 79.07 8.75 18.88
N HIS A 121 78.86 8.07 17.76
CA HIS A 121 79.87 7.82 16.73
C HIS A 121 79.35 8.34 15.40
N SER A 122 80.04 9.32 14.80
CA SER A 122 79.59 9.95 13.55
C SER A 122 80.77 10.57 12.80
N GLY A 123 81.14 9.98 11.65
CA GLY A 123 82.18 10.47 10.74
C GLY A 123 83.59 10.54 11.36
N LEU A 124 83.90 11.65 12.04
CA LEU A 124 85.17 11.91 12.74
C LEU A 124 84.99 12.20 14.25
N GLU A 125 83.76 12.18 14.75
CA GLU A 125 83.42 12.44 16.16
C GLU A 125 83.04 11.10 16.83
N ASP A 126 83.95 10.56 17.66
CA ASP A 126 83.70 9.45 18.60
C ASP A 126 83.70 10.01 20.04
N PHE A 127 82.55 10.08 20.70
CA PHE A 127 82.45 10.60 22.07
C PHE A 127 81.30 10.03 22.91
N THR A 128 81.52 10.00 24.23
CA THR A 128 80.47 9.81 25.23
C THR A 128 80.12 11.14 25.88
N VAL A 129 78.88 11.30 26.38
CA VAL A 129 78.47 12.49 27.15
C VAL A 129 78.17 12.08 28.59
N GLU A 130 79.09 12.39 29.49
CA GLU A 130 78.90 12.19 30.92
C GLU A 130 78.18 13.38 31.56
N ASN A 131 77.53 13.16 32.71
CA ASN A 131 77.01 14.23 33.58
C ASN A 131 76.16 15.27 32.81
N TYR A 132 75.32 14.81 31.89
CA TYR A 132 74.47 15.59 30.98
C TYR A 132 75.17 16.51 29.95
N VAL A 133 76.39 17.00 30.21
CA VAL A 133 77.02 18.10 29.45
C VAL A 133 78.52 17.95 29.21
N GLN A 134 79.16 16.85 29.63
CA GLN A 134 80.62 16.71 29.61
C GLN A 134 81.05 15.68 28.56
N PRO A 135 81.42 16.10 27.34
CA PRO A 135 81.92 15.17 26.33
C PRO A 135 83.28 14.60 26.75
N ARG A 136 83.47 13.30 26.49
CA ARG A 136 84.76 12.62 26.54
C ARG A 136 84.95 11.80 25.27
N ARG A 137 86.20 11.69 24.81
CA ARG A 137 86.53 10.83 23.67
C ARG A 137 86.15 9.38 23.96
N ALA A 138 85.45 8.74 23.03
CA ALA A 138 85.19 7.30 23.04
C ALA A 138 86.28 6.54 22.27
N ASP A 139 86.31 5.22 22.41
CA ASP A 139 87.05 4.38 21.46
C ASP A 139 86.38 4.41 20.08
N ARG A 140 87.16 4.28 19.01
CA ARG A 140 86.65 4.44 17.65
C ARG A 140 85.85 3.21 17.22
N LEU A 141 84.62 3.43 16.75
CA LEU A 141 83.77 2.39 16.20
C LEU A 141 83.90 2.31 14.67
N GLU A 142 83.86 1.10 14.11
CA GLU A 142 83.73 0.90 12.66
C GLU A 142 82.26 1.02 12.25
N LEU A 143 81.99 1.99 11.37
CA LEU A 143 80.66 2.35 10.90
C LEU A 143 80.54 2.18 9.38
N LYS A 144 79.31 2.07 8.87
CA LYS A 144 79.01 2.18 7.44
C LYS A 144 79.31 3.62 6.95
N PRO A 145 79.52 3.86 5.64
CA PRO A 145 79.62 5.21 5.10
C PRO A 145 78.41 6.07 5.48
N GLU A 146 78.66 7.31 5.92
CA GLU A 146 77.67 8.30 6.40
C GLU A 146 76.79 7.86 7.58
N GLU A 147 77.03 6.70 8.18
CA GLU A 147 76.32 6.26 9.38
C GLU A 147 76.68 7.15 10.58
N THR A 148 75.64 7.55 11.30
CA THR A 148 75.71 8.04 12.68
C THR A 148 75.06 6.99 13.57
N ARG A 149 75.78 6.55 14.59
CA ARG A 149 75.31 5.57 15.56
C ARG A 149 75.32 6.16 16.96
N ILE A 150 74.18 6.09 17.64
CA ILE A 150 73.99 6.53 19.02
C ILE A 150 73.72 5.28 19.86
N ILE A 151 74.52 5.05 20.89
CA ILE A 151 74.42 3.90 21.78
C ILE A 151 74.04 4.41 23.18
N LEU A 152 73.02 3.80 23.77
CA LEU A 152 72.51 4.10 25.09
C LEU A 152 72.66 2.85 25.97
N PRO A 153 73.79 2.69 26.69
CA PRO A 153 73.96 1.62 27.67
C PRO A 153 72.88 1.75 28.75
N LEU A 154 72.07 0.70 28.95
CA LEU A 154 70.96 0.71 29.89
C LEU A 154 71.48 0.63 31.33
N LYS A 155 70.77 1.28 32.27
CA LYS A 155 71.09 1.22 33.70
C LYS A 155 70.83 -0.20 34.24
N PRO A 156 71.85 -0.92 34.77
CA PRO A 156 71.66 -2.31 35.23
C PRO A 156 70.65 -2.48 36.37
N GLU A 157 70.35 -1.41 37.12
CA GLU A 157 69.33 -1.37 38.15
C GLU A 157 67.90 -1.14 37.62
N ASP A 158 67.73 -0.74 36.36
CA ASP A 158 66.43 -0.47 35.75
C ASP A 158 65.88 -1.73 35.05
N THR A 159 65.19 -2.57 35.83
CA THR A 159 64.53 -3.77 35.32
C THR A 159 63.29 -3.49 34.47
N THR A 160 62.85 -2.23 34.37
CA THR A 160 61.66 -1.83 33.59
C THR A 160 62.00 -1.34 32.18
N ALA A 161 63.20 -0.79 31.97
CA ALA A 161 63.65 -0.19 30.71
C ALA A 161 63.34 -1.03 29.46
N LEU A 162 63.64 -2.33 29.50
CA LEU A 162 63.47 -3.21 28.35
C LEU A 162 62.00 -3.32 27.91
N HIS A 163 61.08 -3.42 28.86
CA HIS A 163 59.65 -3.49 28.58
C HIS A 163 59.12 -2.13 28.13
N GLU A 164 59.43 -1.06 28.88
CA GLU A 164 58.97 0.30 28.56
C GLU A 164 59.37 0.71 27.14
N ILE A 165 60.64 0.55 26.77
CA ILE A 165 61.15 0.92 25.43
C ILE A 165 60.48 0.06 24.34
N THR A 166 60.26 -1.24 24.59
CA THR A 166 59.57 -2.12 23.63
C THR A 166 58.12 -1.71 23.40
N GLU A 167 57.38 -1.32 24.45
CA GLU A 167 56.04 -0.74 24.28
C GLU A 167 56.09 0.66 23.65
N GLY A 168 57.17 1.43 23.88
CA GLY A 168 57.42 2.70 23.22
C GLY A 168 57.57 2.57 21.70
N PHE A 169 58.24 1.52 21.21
CA PHE A 169 58.32 1.23 19.77
C PHE A 169 56.97 0.81 19.17
N LYS A 170 56.18 -0.02 19.87
CA LYS A 170 54.81 -0.34 19.42
C LYS A 170 53.89 0.88 19.40
N ARG A 171 54.09 1.85 20.31
CA ARG A 171 53.36 3.14 20.31
C ARG A 171 53.76 4.07 19.16
N LEU A 172 54.87 3.82 18.47
CA LEU A 172 55.32 4.64 17.34
C LEU A 172 54.41 4.43 16.12
N GLY A 173 54.20 3.17 15.73
CA GLY A 173 53.32 2.77 14.62
C GLY A 173 53.75 3.30 13.24
N PRO A 174 53.12 2.80 12.15
CA PRO A 174 53.45 3.22 10.79
C PRO A 174 53.18 4.70 10.55
N SER A 175 52.04 5.22 11.05
CA SER A 175 51.58 6.59 10.79
C SER A 175 52.54 7.68 11.28
N SER A 176 53.49 7.36 12.15
CA SER A 176 54.62 8.24 12.54
C SER A 176 55.44 8.75 11.35
N LEU A 177 55.51 7.98 10.26
CA LEU A 177 56.23 8.38 9.04
C LEU A 177 55.48 9.42 8.19
N LEU A 178 54.15 9.51 8.30
CA LEU A 178 53.27 10.16 7.31
C LEU A 178 53.70 11.58 6.93
N PHE A 179 54.02 12.39 7.94
CA PHE A 179 54.36 13.80 7.80
C PHE A 179 55.87 14.08 7.73
N LEU A 180 56.73 13.09 7.98
CA LEU A 180 58.19 13.27 7.92
C LEU A 180 58.64 13.58 6.48
N ARG A 181 59.64 14.43 6.33
CA ARG A 181 60.13 14.90 5.01
C ARG A 181 61.33 14.07 4.55
N HIS A 182 62.19 13.68 5.48
CA HIS A 182 63.52 13.15 5.20
C HIS A 182 63.68 11.66 5.55
N ILE A 183 63.10 11.19 6.64
CA ILE A 183 62.94 9.76 6.93
C ILE A 183 61.88 9.15 6.00
N ASN A 184 62.10 7.92 5.53
CA ASN A 184 61.10 7.13 4.78
C ASN A 184 60.94 5.69 5.29
N GLU A 185 61.75 5.26 6.25
CA GLU A 185 61.78 3.90 6.78
C GLU A 185 62.17 3.97 8.26
N ILE A 186 61.47 3.23 9.12
CA ILE A 186 61.87 3.02 10.51
C ILE A 186 61.79 1.52 10.77
N SER A 187 62.89 0.95 11.26
CA SER A 187 62.99 -0.44 11.69
C SER A 187 63.33 -0.50 13.18
N TRP A 188 62.74 -1.43 13.90
CA TRP A 188 63.05 -1.65 15.31
C TRP A 188 63.07 -3.14 15.68
N ASN A 189 64.01 -3.54 16.53
CA ASN A 189 64.22 -4.89 17.03
C ASN A 189 64.35 -4.88 18.55
N ALA A 190 63.76 -5.86 19.23
CA ALA A 190 63.83 -6.04 20.67
C ALA A 190 63.94 -7.53 21.08
N PRO A 191 64.44 -7.85 22.29
CA PRO A 191 64.62 -9.23 22.71
C PRO A 191 63.31 -10.00 22.82
N GLY A 192 63.36 -11.32 22.61
CA GLY A 192 62.17 -12.16 22.52
C GLY A 192 61.52 -12.20 21.13
N GLY A 193 62.09 -11.50 20.13
CA GLY A 193 61.61 -11.50 18.74
C GLY A 193 60.60 -10.41 18.42
N ALA A 194 60.33 -9.50 19.37
CA ALA A 194 59.53 -8.32 19.11
C ALA A 194 60.26 -7.41 18.10
N SER A 195 59.59 -7.06 17.01
CA SER A 195 60.17 -6.26 15.92
C SER A 195 59.10 -5.57 15.09
N GLY A 196 59.47 -4.49 14.41
CA GLY A 196 58.59 -3.77 13.49
C GLY A 196 59.36 -3.04 12.38
N ILE A 197 58.73 -2.94 11.22
CA ILE A 197 59.23 -2.23 10.05
C ILE A 197 58.10 -1.35 9.52
N TYR A 198 58.37 -0.05 9.43
CA TYR A 198 57.49 0.97 8.86
C TYR A 198 58.14 1.54 7.60
N LEU A 199 57.38 1.65 6.51
CA LEU A 199 57.83 2.16 5.22
C LEU A 199 56.87 3.22 4.70
N ARG A 200 57.40 4.29 4.10
CA ARG A 200 56.62 5.34 3.45
C ARG A 200 56.99 5.47 1.98
N SER A 201 55.98 5.43 1.11
CA SER A 201 56.15 5.60 -0.33
C SER A 201 56.63 7.01 -0.68
N GLN A 202 57.17 7.17 -1.90
CA GLN A 202 57.36 8.51 -2.46
C GLN A 202 55.98 9.12 -2.76
N PRO A 203 55.70 10.39 -2.36
CA PRO A 203 54.40 11.00 -2.58
C PRO A 203 54.04 11.10 -4.07
N THR A 204 52.84 10.65 -4.41
CA THR A 204 52.27 10.76 -5.77
C THR A 204 51.41 12.00 -5.86
N PHE A 205 51.84 13.00 -6.62
CA PHE A 205 51.10 14.26 -6.77
C PHE A 205 49.80 14.05 -7.56
N LEU A 206 48.67 14.44 -6.96
CA LEU A 206 47.33 14.44 -7.56
C LEU A 206 46.93 15.84 -8.06
N ALA A 207 47.51 16.88 -7.45
CA ALA A 207 47.49 18.29 -7.85
C ALA A 207 48.79 18.95 -7.29
N PRO A 208 49.08 20.24 -7.55
CA PRO A 208 50.29 20.88 -7.02
C PRO A 208 50.43 20.75 -5.49
N ASP A 209 49.33 20.99 -4.79
CA ASP A 209 49.26 21.03 -3.32
C ASP A 209 48.55 19.81 -2.70
N VAL A 210 48.30 18.76 -3.50
CA VAL A 210 47.57 17.54 -3.09
C VAL A 210 48.35 16.30 -3.49
N GLN A 211 48.68 15.44 -2.53
CA GLN A 211 49.54 14.27 -2.71
C GLN A 211 48.90 13.03 -2.11
N LYS A 212 48.98 11.89 -2.81
CA LYS A 212 48.75 10.57 -2.21
C LYS A 212 50.05 10.09 -1.55
N ILE A 213 49.95 9.66 -0.29
CA ILE A 213 51.02 8.98 0.44
C ILE A 213 50.52 7.61 0.88
N THR A 214 51.36 6.60 0.79
CA THR A 214 51.10 5.25 1.29
C THR A 214 52.11 4.93 2.39
N VAL A 215 51.63 4.41 3.52
CA VAL A 215 52.46 4.04 4.67
C VAL A 215 52.15 2.61 5.07
N ILE A 216 53.16 1.75 4.98
CA ILE A 216 53.07 0.32 5.25
C ILE A 216 53.69 0.04 6.62
N GLY A 217 53.06 -0.81 7.43
CA GLY A 217 53.61 -1.31 8.68
C GLY A 217 53.52 -2.82 8.78
N GLN A 218 54.62 -3.45 9.20
CA GLN A 218 54.71 -4.87 9.53
C GLN A 218 55.22 -4.96 10.98
N GLU A 219 54.51 -5.64 11.88
CA GLU A 219 54.89 -5.80 13.29
C GLU A 219 54.73 -7.24 13.76
N SER A 220 55.68 -7.69 14.59
CA SER A 220 55.71 -9.06 15.12
C SER A 220 54.44 -9.37 15.92
N GLY A 221 53.59 -10.24 15.37
CA GLY A 221 52.34 -10.66 16.02
C GLY A 221 51.14 -9.73 15.78
N GLN A 222 51.27 -8.73 14.90
CA GLN A 222 50.14 -8.00 14.32
C GLN A 222 49.88 -8.47 12.88
N ALA A 223 48.80 -7.97 12.27
CA ALA A 223 48.62 -8.06 10.83
C ALA A 223 49.40 -6.92 10.14
N ASP A 224 49.91 -7.19 8.94
CA ASP A 224 50.47 -6.16 8.06
C ASP A 224 49.38 -5.12 7.70
N VAL A 225 49.73 -3.84 7.72
CA VAL A 225 48.81 -2.72 7.43
C VAL A 225 49.34 -1.86 6.30
N ASP A 226 48.48 -1.57 5.32
CA ASP A 226 48.70 -0.61 4.24
C ASP A 226 47.74 0.58 4.43
N GLN A 227 48.27 1.72 4.85
CA GLN A 227 47.50 2.94 5.08
C GLN A 227 47.69 3.91 3.91
N ASN A 228 46.60 4.23 3.22
CA ASN A 228 46.61 5.18 2.10
C ASN A 228 46.00 6.51 2.55
N TRP A 229 46.66 7.61 2.18
CA TRP A 229 46.33 8.95 2.63
C TRP A 229 46.29 9.94 1.46
N ILE A 230 45.30 10.82 1.43
CA ILE A 230 45.32 12.03 0.61
C ILE A 230 45.68 13.20 1.52
N VAL A 231 46.84 13.81 1.25
CA VAL A 231 47.41 14.91 2.03
C VAL A 231 47.33 16.19 1.21
N PHE A 232 46.65 17.19 1.78
CA PHE A 232 46.61 18.57 1.29
C PHE A 232 47.64 19.39 2.05
N ARG A 233 48.34 20.30 1.37
CA ARG A 233 49.36 21.17 1.98
C ARG A 233 49.09 22.63 1.66
N ARG A 234 49.45 23.54 2.57
CA ARG A 234 49.64 24.97 2.26
C ARG A 234 50.89 25.50 2.96
N ASP A 235 51.71 26.23 2.21
CA ASP A 235 52.86 26.94 2.78
C ASP A 235 52.40 28.26 3.44
N VAL A 236 52.84 28.50 4.66
CA VAL A 236 52.39 29.61 5.52
C VAL A 236 53.54 30.59 5.75
N PHE A 237 53.23 31.89 5.69
CA PHE A 237 54.20 32.98 5.73
C PHE A 237 54.03 33.84 6.98
N LEU A 238 55.15 34.36 7.47
CA LEU A 238 55.21 35.32 8.58
C LEU A 238 54.82 36.72 8.07
N ALA A 239 54.45 37.62 8.99
CA ALA A 239 54.02 38.98 8.68
C ALA A 239 55.09 39.89 8.03
N ASP A 240 56.34 39.42 7.94
CA ASP A 240 57.46 40.04 7.22
C ASP A 240 57.71 39.42 5.83
N GLY A 241 56.90 38.43 5.42
CA GLY A 241 57.00 37.71 4.16
C GLY A 241 57.96 36.50 4.19
N ALA A 242 58.60 36.19 5.32
CA ALA A 242 59.43 35.00 5.43
C ALA A 242 58.57 33.72 5.50
N MET A 243 59.04 32.61 4.92
CA MET A 243 58.34 31.32 5.04
C MET A 243 58.40 30.81 6.48
N GLY A 244 57.24 30.66 7.12
CA GLY A 244 57.12 30.18 8.50
C GLY A 244 56.98 28.65 8.60
N GLY A 245 56.53 27.99 7.53
CA GLY A 245 56.46 26.54 7.41
C GLY A 245 55.35 26.10 6.46
N SER A 246 54.74 24.94 6.72
CA SER A 246 53.58 24.42 5.99
C SER A 246 52.56 23.80 6.94
N VAL A 247 51.27 24.07 6.75
CA VAL A 247 50.18 23.29 7.37
C VAL A 247 49.74 22.19 6.40
N GLU A 248 49.35 21.04 6.95
CA GLU A 248 48.88 19.89 6.17
C GLU A 248 47.65 19.25 6.81
N VAL A 249 46.75 18.72 5.99
CA VAL A 249 45.61 17.90 6.44
C VAL A 249 45.59 16.58 5.67
N ALA A 250 45.51 15.46 6.37
CA ALA A 250 45.64 14.11 5.81
C ALA A 250 44.38 13.28 6.08
N PHE A 251 43.64 13.00 5.02
CA PHE A 251 42.46 12.14 5.01
C PHE A 251 42.87 10.70 4.70
N SER A 252 42.42 9.74 5.51
CA SER A 252 42.60 8.32 5.20
C SER A 252 41.68 7.91 4.05
N VAL A 253 42.14 7.04 3.17
CA VAL A 253 41.37 6.51 2.03
C VAL A 253 41.54 5.00 1.87
N GLU A 254 40.47 4.33 1.49
CA GLU A 254 40.46 2.92 1.08
C GLU A 254 40.12 2.82 -0.42
N ALA A 255 40.48 1.71 -1.07
CA ALA A 255 40.08 1.45 -2.45
C ALA A 255 38.64 0.92 -2.51
N ASP A 256 37.84 1.42 -3.45
CA ASP A 256 36.46 0.97 -3.65
C ASP A 256 36.41 -0.27 -4.56
N GLY A 257 36.60 -1.44 -3.95
CA GLY A 257 36.59 -2.73 -4.66
C GLY A 257 37.83 -2.96 -5.52
N ASP A 258 37.67 -3.75 -6.58
CA ASP A 258 38.79 -4.19 -7.44
C ASP A 258 39.17 -3.19 -8.56
N GLU A 259 38.43 -2.08 -8.74
CA GLU A 259 38.73 -1.12 -9.82
C GLU A 259 39.89 -0.16 -9.46
N PRO A 260 41.02 -0.20 -10.19
CA PRO A 260 42.24 0.48 -9.79
C PRO A 260 42.16 2.00 -10.03
N GLY A 261 41.86 2.73 -8.96
CA GLY A 261 41.91 4.20 -8.95
C GLY A 261 40.72 4.88 -8.29
N GLN A 262 39.66 4.14 -7.95
CA GLN A 262 38.56 4.67 -7.15
C GLN A 262 38.87 4.53 -5.66
N TRP A 263 38.67 5.62 -4.90
CA TRP A 263 38.98 5.71 -3.48
C TRP A 263 37.82 6.36 -2.74
N SER A 264 37.49 5.85 -1.56
CA SER A 264 36.56 6.50 -0.62
C SER A 264 37.27 6.89 0.68
N VAL A 265 36.90 8.05 1.21
CA VAL A 265 37.48 8.61 2.43
C VAL A 265 37.00 7.82 3.66
N ARG A 266 37.86 7.71 4.67
CA ARG A 266 37.54 7.06 5.95
C ARG A 266 37.87 7.97 7.14
N PRO A 267 36.97 8.10 8.14
CA PRO A 267 37.28 8.81 9.37
C PRO A 267 38.31 8.05 10.20
N VAL A 268 39.36 8.73 10.66
CA VAL A 268 40.30 8.16 11.63
C VAL A 268 39.67 8.06 13.02
N PRO A 269 39.97 7.01 13.82
CA PRO A 269 39.36 6.83 15.14
C PRO A 269 39.89 7.83 16.20
N THR A 270 41.08 8.40 15.98
CA THR A 270 41.67 9.45 16.82
C THR A 270 42.39 10.48 15.95
N SER A 271 42.26 11.75 16.28
CA SER A 271 42.80 12.88 15.51
C SER A 271 43.63 13.85 16.36
N PRO A 272 44.77 13.39 16.93
CA PRO A 272 45.72 14.26 17.59
C PRO A 272 46.30 15.29 16.61
N LEU A 273 46.55 16.50 17.08
CA LEU A 273 47.34 17.49 16.33
C LEU A 273 48.79 16.99 16.23
N VAL A 274 49.36 17.02 15.02
CA VAL A 274 50.72 16.54 14.73
C VAL A 274 51.68 17.72 14.59
N VAL A 275 52.79 17.67 15.34
CA VAL A 275 53.91 18.61 15.22
C VAL A 275 55.17 17.77 14.98
N PHE A 276 55.33 17.30 13.73
CA PHE A 276 56.11 16.13 13.32
C PHE A 276 55.58 14.80 13.89
N PHE A 277 55.36 14.74 15.20
CA PHE A 277 54.77 13.59 15.90
C PHE A 277 53.45 13.99 16.60
N PRO A 278 52.58 13.02 16.96
CA PRO A 278 51.32 13.31 17.66
C PRO A 278 51.51 14.01 19.01
N THR A 279 50.68 15.02 19.26
CA THR A 279 50.54 15.69 20.57
C THR A 279 49.33 15.13 21.34
N VAL A 280 49.21 15.45 22.63
CA VAL A 280 48.01 15.09 23.44
C VAL A 280 46.76 15.91 23.08
N VAL A 281 46.88 16.84 22.14
CA VAL A 281 45.83 17.78 21.76
C VAL A 281 44.92 17.14 20.70
N SER A 282 43.73 16.69 21.10
CA SER A 282 42.71 16.25 20.14
C SER A 282 42.19 17.42 19.29
N THR A 283 42.09 17.22 17.98
CA THR A 283 41.45 18.17 17.05
C THR A 283 39.95 17.94 16.90
N ASN A 284 39.44 16.77 17.34
CA ASN A 284 38.04 16.34 17.23
C ASN A 284 37.52 16.26 15.78
N LEU A 285 38.40 15.93 14.85
CA LEU A 285 38.14 15.70 13.42
C LEU A 285 38.19 14.20 13.07
N GLY A 286 37.75 13.81 11.87
CA GLY A 286 38.00 12.47 11.31
C GLY A 286 39.19 12.40 10.35
N PHE A 287 40.08 13.39 10.38
CA PHE A 287 41.34 13.41 9.62
C PHE A 287 42.48 13.98 10.50
N LEU A 288 43.72 13.78 10.08
CA LEU A 288 44.90 14.28 10.82
C LEU A 288 45.27 15.70 10.37
N VAL A 289 45.68 16.54 11.31
CA VAL A 289 46.17 17.91 11.08
C VAL A 289 47.63 18.02 11.49
N GLN A 290 48.46 18.61 10.65
CA GLN A 290 49.87 18.91 10.92
C GLN A 290 50.17 20.40 10.72
N GLY A 291 51.13 20.93 11.48
CA GLY A 291 51.73 22.24 11.21
C GLY A 291 52.89 22.60 12.13
N PRO A 292 53.57 23.73 11.88
CA PRO A 292 54.68 24.26 12.70
C PRO A 292 54.17 24.98 13.96
N TYR A 293 53.31 24.31 14.73
CA TYR A 293 52.71 24.86 15.96
C TYR A 293 53.76 24.99 17.08
N LEU A 294 53.70 26.09 17.84
CA LEU A 294 54.56 26.34 18.99
C LEU A 294 54.10 25.48 20.18
N THR A 295 54.96 24.54 20.58
CA THR A 295 54.71 23.57 21.64
C THR A 295 55.25 23.99 23.03
N THR A 296 54.81 23.26 24.05
CA THR A 296 55.40 23.21 25.39
C THR A 296 56.88 22.80 25.34
N PRO A 297 57.68 23.05 26.39
CA PRO A 297 59.07 22.56 26.47
C PRO A 297 59.19 21.02 26.39
N SER A 298 58.11 20.31 26.72
CA SER A 298 57.92 18.86 26.68
C SER A 298 57.39 18.34 25.34
N ARG A 299 57.09 19.21 24.36
CA ARG A 299 56.52 18.96 23.01
C ARG A 299 55.15 18.25 22.94
N ASP A 300 54.75 17.58 24.01
CA ASP A 300 53.47 16.91 24.22
C ASP A 300 52.22 17.75 23.93
N ASN A 301 52.29 19.08 24.08
CA ASN A 301 51.14 19.98 24.07
C ASN A 301 51.48 21.33 23.39
N ILE A 302 50.47 22.14 23.06
CA ILE A 302 50.65 23.43 22.38
C ILE A 302 50.47 24.62 23.31
N ARG A 303 51.18 25.70 23.00
CA ARG A 303 51.06 26.96 23.76
C ARG A 303 49.75 27.65 23.44
N GLN A 304 48.93 27.86 24.48
CA GLN A 304 47.68 28.59 24.39
C GLN A 304 47.94 30.10 24.24
N GLY A 305 47.14 30.78 23.42
CA GLY A 305 47.20 32.24 23.24
C GLY A 305 48.36 32.76 22.38
N GLU A 306 49.22 31.91 21.82
CA GLU A 306 50.25 32.34 20.85
C GLU A 306 49.59 32.76 19.53
N PRO A 307 49.78 34.01 19.02
CA PRO A 307 49.16 34.47 17.78
C PRO A 307 49.55 33.65 16.54
N TRP A 308 50.74 33.05 16.54
CA TRP A 308 51.18 32.15 15.47
C TRP A 308 50.34 30.86 15.42
N ASN A 309 50.02 30.27 16.58
CA ASN A 309 49.18 29.08 16.65
C ASN A 309 47.74 29.38 16.20
N GLN A 310 47.25 30.61 16.46
CA GLN A 310 45.94 31.06 15.97
C GLN A 310 45.94 31.22 14.44
N HIS A 311 46.94 31.90 13.87
CA HIS A 311 47.07 32.04 12.42
C HIS A 311 47.21 30.69 11.68
N LEU A 312 47.94 29.73 12.25
CA LEU A 312 48.02 28.38 11.69
C LEU A 312 46.65 27.68 11.67
N VAL A 313 45.81 27.85 12.70
CA VAL A 313 44.43 27.33 12.69
C VAL A 313 43.59 28.01 11.61
N GLU A 314 43.71 29.32 11.40
CA GLU A 314 42.99 30.04 10.34
C GLU A 314 43.37 29.53 8.94
N GLU A 315 44.67 29.35 8.69
CA GLU A 315 45.16 28.76 7.43
C GLU A 315 44.72 27.31 7.26
N THR A 316 44.81 26.48 8.31
CA THR A 316 44.30 25.11 8.29
C THR A 316 42.78 25.09 8.04
N ALA A 317 41.99 25.98 8.63
CA ALA A 317 40.54 26.06 8.41
C ALA A 317 40.21 26.31 6.94
N ALA A 318 40.91 27.26 6.32
CA ALA A 318 40.77 27.54 4.89
C ALA A 318 41.31 26.40 4.01
N LEU A 319 42.32 25.63 4.44
CA LEU A 319 42.81 24.45 3.72
C LEU A 319 41.82 23.27 3.78
N VAL A 320 41.09 23.11 4.89
CA VAL A 320 40.00 22.13 5.00
C VAL A 320 38.86 22.45 4.03
N VAL A 321 38.50 23.73 3.85
CA VAL A 321 37.50 24.12 2.84
C VAL A 321 37.99 23.81 1.42
N ASP A 322 39.26 24.06 1.10
CA ASP A 322 39.85 23.68 -0.20
C ASP A 322 39.88 22.15 -0.41
N ALA A 323 40.10 21.37 0.65
CA ALA A 323 40.01 19.91 0.57
C ALA A 323 38.57 19.44 0.24
N ILE A 324 37.55 20.03 0.87
CA ILE A 324 36.13 19.73 0.56
C ILE A 324 35.79 20.10 -0.90
N ARG A 325 36.26 21.27 -1.38
CA ARG A 325 36.12 21.68 -2.79
C ARG A 325 36.77 20.69 -3.76
N TRP A 326 37.97 20.20 -3.42
CA TRP A 326 38.67 19.20 -4.23
C TRP A 326 37.94 17.84 -4.23
N PHE A 327 37.44 17.38 -3.07
CA PHE A 327 36.65 16.15 -3.00
C PHE A 327 35.34 16.26 -3.81
N ARG A 328 34.69 17.43 -3.83
CA ARG A 328 33.57 17.71 -4.76
C ARG A 328 33.99 17.55 -6.22
N GLU A 329 35.11 18.14 -6.62
CA GLU A 329 35.63 18.09 -7.99
C GLU A 329 36.10 16.69 -8.44
N LYS A 330 36.36 15.78 -7.49
CA LYS A 330 36.64 14.36 -7.76
C LYS A 330 35.41 13.45 -7.61
N SER A 331 34.23 13.99 -7.33
CA SER A 331 33.02 13.22 -6.96
C SER A 331 33.22 12.29 -5.74
N MET A 332 34.22 12.59 -4.91
CA MET A 332 34.57 11.84 -3.68
C MET A 332 33.87 12.41 -2.44
N LEU A 333 33.32 13.62 -2.50
CA LEU A 333 32.61 14.23 -1.36
C LEU A 333 31.27 13.51 -1.15
N ASP A 334 31.27 12.55 -0.24
CA ASP A 334 30.18 11.64 0.11
C ASP A 334 29.84 11.72 1.62
N THR A 335 28.97 10.85 2.12
CA THR A 335 28.65 10.80 3.56
C THR A 335 29.83 10.36 4.44
N SER A 336 30.74 9.50 3.94
CA SER A 336 31.96 9.13 4.66
C SER A 336 32.95 10.29 4.77
N THR A 337 33.11 11.08 3.70
CA THR A 337 33.90 12.32 3.70
C THR A 337 33.28 13.36 4.64
N LEU A 338 31.95 13.55 4.60
CA LEU A 338 31.26 14.47 5.51
C LEU A 338 31.47 14.12 6.99
N ARG A 339 31.51 12.84 7.36
CA ARG A 339 31.82 12.37 8.73
C ARG A 339 33.19 12.80 9.24
N CYS A 340 34.13 13.08 8.34
CA CYS A 340 35.47 13.50 8.73
C CYS A 340 35.52 14.96 9.18
N LEU A 341 34.47 15.74 8.90
CA LEU A 341 34.39 17.18 9.11
C LEU A 341 33.92 17.54 10.54
N PRO A 342 34.11 18.80 10.99
CA PRO A 342 33.66 19.26 12.30
C PRO A 342 32.11 19.36 12.39
N LEU A 343 31.43 18.23 12.63
CA LEU A 343 29.96 18.14 12.68
C LEU A 343 29.34 18.37 14.08
N ASP A 344 30.08 18.18 15.18
CA ASP A 344 29.54 18.43 16.53
C ASP A 344 30.12 19.71 17.16
N ARG A 345 29.27 20.73 17.31
CA ARG A 345 29.66 22.04 17.85
C ARG A 345 30.18 21.99 19.29
N GLN A 346 29.83 20.97 20.09
CA GLN A 346 30.34 20.86 21.46
C GLN A 346 31.82 20.47 21.48
N GLY A 347 32.28 19.62 20.55
CA GLY A 347 33.70 19.28 20.37
C GLY A 347 34.61 20.47 20.01
N PHE A 348 34.03 21.58 19.53
CA PHE A 348 34.75 22.81 19.17
C PHE A 348 34.47 23.99 20.11
N LYS A 349 33.57 23.82 21.09
CA LYS A 349 33.24 24.85 22.07
C LYS A 349 34.44 25.11 22.99
N ASP A 350 34.78 26.38 23.19
CA ASP A 350 35.92 26.84 24.01
C ASP A 350 37.29 26.28 23.56
N SER A 351 37.36 25.66 22.36
CA SER A 351 38.56 25.12 21.74
C SER A 351 39.18 26.11 20.76
N MET A 352 40.51 26.13 20.65
CA MET A 352 41.19 26.95 19.64
C MET A 352 40.89 26.51 18.20
N PHE A 353 40.38 25.30 17.99
CA PHE A 353 39.98 24.78 16.67
C PHE A 353 38.56 25.21 16.23
N ALA A 354 37.86 26.06 17.01
CA ALA A 354 36.57 26.63 16.63
C ALA A 354 36.48 27.22 15.20
N PRO A 355 37.55 27.83 14.62
CA PRO A 355 37.54 28.27 13.22
C PRO A 355 37.30 27.14 12.21
N PHE A 356 37.67 25.89 12.49
CA PHE A 356 37.36 24.76 11.60
C PHE A 356 35.85 24.57 11.45
N PHE A 357 35.13 24.58 12.57
CA PHE A 357 33.67 24.41 12.60
C PHE A 357 32.97 25.52 11.83
N GLU A 358 33.28 26.79 12.11
CA GLU A 358 32.61 27.90 11.42
C GLU A 358 33.04 28.03 9.95
N ALA A 359 34.30 27.77 9.58
CA ALA A 359 34.73 27.81 8.18
C ALA A 359 33.99 26.77 7.31
N VAL A 360 33.87 25.53 7.81
CA VAL A 360 33.11 24.47 7.12
C VAL A 360 31.61 24.79 7.10
N ARG A 361 31.06 25.38 8.18
CA ARG A 361 29.65 25.79 8.25
C ARG A 361 29.32 26.90 7.25
N GLN A 362 30.18 27.92 7.11
CA GLN A 362 29.99 28.96 6.08
C GLN A 362 30.15 28.39 4.68
N ALA A 363 31.13 27.51 4.44
CA ALA A 363 31.31 26.87 3.13
C ALA A 363 30.05 26.10 2.67
N PHE A 364 29.35 25.41 3.56
CA PHE A 364 28.06 24.77 3.22
C PHE A 364 26.90 25.75 2.99
N LEU A 365 26.94 26.96 3.56
CA LEU A 365 25.96 28.01 3.31
C LEU A 365 26.20 28.69 1.95
N ASP A 366 27.46 29.02 1.64
CA ASP A 366 27.87 29.81 0.48
C ASP A 366 28.05 28.98 -0.81
N GLU A 367 28.45 27.70 -0.71
CA GLU A 367 28.78 26.86 -1.87
C GLU A 367 27.94 25.58 -1.98
N ALA A 368 27.80 25.09 -3.22
CA ALA A 368 27.29 23.76 -3.51
C ALA A 368 28.31 22.69 -3.08
N LEU A 369 28.25 22.29 -1.80
CA LEU A 369 29.13 21.29 -1.16
C LEU A 369 28.35 20.19 -0.43
N LEU A 370 27.00 20.22 -0.39
CA LEU A 370 26.20 19.13 0.20
C LEU A 370 25.81 18.10 -0.88
N PRO A 371 26.05 16.78 -0.68
CA PRO A 371 25.73 15.74 -1.66
C PRO A 371 24.23 15.65 -1.94
N ARG A 372 23.85 15.67 -3.22
CA ARG A 372 22.47 15.76 -3.71
C ARG A 372 21.93 14.39 -4.13
N PHE A 373 20.62 14.16 -3.97
CA PHE A 373 19.95 13.00 -4.57
C PHE A 373 19.99 13.08 -6.10
N GLY A 374 20.15 11.91 -6.74
CA GLY A 374 20.40 11.81 -8.18
C GLY A 374 21.77 12.35 -8.62
N GLY A 375 22.70 12.54 -7.68
CA GLY A 375 24.06 13.02 -7.95
C GLY A 375 24.19 14.54 -8.03
N GLY A 376 25.44 15.01 -8.01
CA GLY A 376 25.80 16.42 -7.91
C GLY A 376 25.71 16.96 -6.48
N TYR A 377 25.78 18.29 -6.36
CA TYR A 377 25.90 19.00 -5.08
C TYR A 377 24.96 20.20 -5.04
N VAL A 378 24.60 20.65 -3.83
CA VAL A 378 23.70 21.78 -3.58
C VAL A 378 24.16 22.58 -2.36
N ALA A 379 23.85 23.89 -2.31
CA ALA A 379 24.14 24.74 -1.15
C ALA A 379 23.04 24.61 -0.08
N ALA A 380 23.35 24.88 1.20
CA ALA A 380 22.41 24.67 2.30
C ALA A 380 21.08 25.44 2.13
N GLY A 381 21.12 26.68 1.63
CA GLY A 381 19.90 27.48 1.37
C GLY A 381 18.98 26.90 0.28
N GLN A 382 19.48 26.01 -0.56
CA GLN A 382 18.74 25.28 -1.60
C GLN A 382 18.47 23.81 -1.21
N ALA A 383 19.07 23.33 -0.12
CA ALA A 383 18.93 21.95 0.33
C ALA A 383 17.59 21.70 1.04
N LYS A 384 17.01 20.52 0.80
CA LYS A 384 15.95 19.95 1.63
C LYS A 384 16.27 18.50 1.98
N LEU A 385 15.92 18.08 3.19
CA LEU A 385 15.95 16.68 3.59
C LEU A 385 14.57 16.07 3.32
N ALA A 386 14.48 14.98 2.57
CA ALA A 386 13.22 14.24 2.41
C ALA A 386 13.11 13.17 3.50
N ARG A 387 11.95 13.09 4.18
CA ARG A 387 11.75 12.12 5.26
C ARG A 387 11.73 10.65 4.78
N THR A 388 11.41 10.41 3.52
CA THR A 388 11.26 9.06 2.94
C THR A 388 11.95 8.96 1.56
N GLN A 389 12.00 7.77 0.96
CA GLN A 389 12.67 7.57 -0.33
C GLN A 389 11.77 7.95 -1.50
N GLU A 390 10.50 7.56 -1.44
CA GLU A 390 9.47 7.81 -2.45
C GLU A 390 9.30 9.31 -2.72
N LEU A 391 9.44 10.16 -1.69
CA LEU A 391 9.48 11.63 -1.85
C LEU A 391 10.65 12.12 -2.73
N ARG A 392 11.81 11.48 -2.64
CA ARG A 392 13.01 11.84 -3.42
C ARG A 392 12.90 11.41 -4.88
N GLU A 393 12.18 10.32 -5.12
CA GLU A 393 11.99 9.73 -6.44
C GLU A 393 10.82 10.39 -7.20
N LEU A 394 9.71 10.69 -6.50
CA LEU A 394 8.53 11.33 -7.09
C LEU A 394 8.72 12.84 -7.34
N PHE A 395 9.37 13.57 -6.43
CA PHE A 395 9.51 15.03 -6.54
C PHE A 395 10.88 15.40 -7.10
N SER A 396 10.92 15.67 -8.41
CA SER A 396 12.11 16.17 -9.09
C SER A 396 12.61 17.50 -8.47
N PRO A 397 13.88 17.90 -8.66
CA PRO A 397 14.38 19.20 -8.20
C PRO A 397 13.55 20.38 -8.72
N GLY A 398 13.03 20.30 -9.95
CA GLY A 398 12.11 21.31 -10.48
C GLY A 398 10.80 21.39 -9.69
N HIS A 399 10.28 20.25 -9.22
CA HIS A 399 9.08 20.22 -8.38
C HIS A 399 9.38 20.77 -6.97
N VAL A 400 10.54 20.44 -6.39
CA VAL A 400 10.97 21.00 -5.09
C VAL A 400 11.12 22.52 -5.18
N ALA A 401 11.76 23.03 -6.23
CA ALA A 401 11.93 24.47 -6.44
C ALA A 401 10.58 25.23 -6.48
N VAL A 402 9.60 24.72 -7.22
CA VAL A 402 8.25 25.33 -7.31
C VAL A 402 7.46 25.17 -6.01
N LEU A 403 7.48 24.00 -5.37
CA LEU A 403 6.70 23.75 -4.14
C LEU A 403 7.23 24.52 -2.93
N PHE A 404 8.52 24.89 -2.91
CA PHE A 404 9.14 25.63 -1.82
C PHE A 404 9.40 27.11 -2.10
N ASP A 405 9.28 27.56 -3.35
CA ASP A 405 9.64 28.91 -3.83
C ASP A 405 11.13 29.23 -3.63
N ILE A 406 11.99 28.28 -4.05
CA ILE A 406 13.46 28.36 -3.91
C ILE A 406 14.11 27.89 -5.22
N GLU A 407 14.71 28.81 -5.98
CA GLU A 407 15.38 28.48 -7.24
C GLU A 407 16.55 27.49 -7.02
N GLY A 408 16.60 26.44 -7.82
CA GLY A 408 17.63 25.39 -7.74
C GLY A 408 17.47 24.41 -6.57
N ALA A 409 16.38 24.46 -5.81
CA ALA A 409 16.19 23.59 -4.64
C ALA A 409 16.21 22.09 -4.98
N ALA A 410 16.79 21.29 -4.09
CA ALA A 410 16.93 19.85 -4.31
C ALA A 410 17.00 19.04 -3.01
N TRP A 411 16.66 17.76 -3.13
CA TRP A 411 16.86 16.78 -2.07
C TRP A 411 18.33 16.46 -1.85
N LEU A 412 18.75 16.37 -0.59
CA LEU A 412 20.04 15.79 -0.22
C LEU A 412 20.07 14.26 -0.40
N SER A 413 21.27 13.68 -0.39
CA SER A 413 21.49 12.25 -0.61
C SER A 413 20.64 11.35 0.30
N GLY A 414 20.17 10.23 -0.26
CA GLY A 414 19.36 9.22 0.44
C GLY A 414 20.11 8.44 1.52
N ASP A 415 21.41 8.66 1.67
CA ASP A 415 22.23 8.09 2.75
C ASP A 415 22.24 8.95 4.01
N ILE A 416 21.65 10.15 3.97
CA ILE A 416 21.55 11.07 5.11
C ILE A 416 20.19 10.82 5.82
N THR A 417 20.09 9.70 6.53
CA THR A 417 18.91 9.32 7.34
C THR A 417 19.26 9.24 8.84
N GLU A 418 18.23 9.09 9.69
CA GLU A 418 18.42 8.86 11.13
C GLU A 418 19.22 7.58 11.41
N ASP A 419 19.00 6.53 10.64
CA ASP A 419 19.59 5.20 10.84
C ASP A 419 20.98 5.09 10.19
N LYS A 420 21.19 5.76 9.05
CA LYS A 420 22.44 5.70 8.29
C LYS A 420 23.48 6.73 8.75
N ALA A 421 23.09 7.97 9.02
CA ALA A 421 24.00 9.09 9.32
C ALA A 421 23.34 10.17 10.23
N PRO A 422 22.94 9.80 11.46
CA PRO A 422 22.26 10.71 12.39
C PRO A 422 23.10 11.95 12.74
N GLU A 423 24.43 11.82 12.81
CA GLU A 423 25.37 12.91 13.06
C GLU A 423 25.31 13.99 11.96
N ILE A 424 25.30 13.58 10.69
CA ILE A 424 25.16 14.50 9.55
C ILE A 424 23.76 15.12 9.60
N ARG A 425 22.70 14.31 9.69
CA ARG A 425 21.31 14.82 9.70
C ARG A 425 21.07 15.83 10.83
N LYS A 426 21.59 15.55 12.04
CA LYS A 426 21.55 16.46 13.21
C LYS A 426 22.27 17.78 12.94
N TYR A 427 23.46 17.76 12.32
CA TYR A 427 24.20 18.98 11.96
C TYR A 427 23.44 19.83 10.94
N LEU A 428 22.98 19.22 9.83
CA LEU A 428 22.25 19.91 8.76
C LEU A 428 20.99 20.62 9.30
N MET A 429 20.20 19.94 10.15
CA MET A 429 18.96 20.49 10.69
C MET A 429 19.16 21.57 11.79
N ARG A 430 20.31 21.58 12.49
CA ARG A 430 20.55 22.48 13.64
C ARG A 430 21.50 23.63 13.36
N GLU A 431 22.52 23.40 12.54
CA GLU A 431 23.65 24.33 12.34
C GLU A 431 23.60 25.02 10.96
N LEU A 432 22.87 24.41 10.01
CA LEU A 432 22.54 24.95 8.68
C LEU A 432 21.03 25.20 8.47
N GLU A 433 20.19 24.93 9.48
CA GLU A 433 18.73 25.15 9.47
C GLU A 433 17.96 24.44 8.33
N ILE A 434 18.50 23.35 7.78
CA ILE A 434 17.92 22.61 6.65
C ILE A 434 16.65 21.87 7.08
N GLU A 435 15.52 22.20 6.46
CA GLU A 435 14.21 21.63 6.73
C GLU A 435 14.11 20.15 6.31
N GLU A 436 13.68 19.28 7.24
CA GLU A 436 13.20 17.93 6.91
C GLU A 436 11.72 17.99 6.51
N VAL A 437 11.44 17.50 5.31
CA VAL A 437 10.15 17.57 4.65
C VAL A 437 9.44 16.22 4.72
N THR A 438 8.25 16.21 5.29
CA THR A 438 7.38 15.03 5.41
C THR A 438 6.35 14.96 4.27
N PRO A 439 5.74 13.79 4.00
CA PRO A 439 4.65 13.65 3.04
C PRO A 439 3.52 14.67 3.27
N ALA A 440 3.12 14.91 4.52
CA ALA A 440 2.11 15.91 4.87
C ALA A 440 2.53 17.36 4.51
N LYS A 441 3.82 17.69 4.62
CA LYS A 441 4.34 19.02 4.28
C LYS A 441 4.39 19.24 2.77
N ILE A 442 4.74 18.21 1.99
CA ILE A 442 4.64 18.22 0.51
C ILE A 442 3.18 18.35 0.07
N VAL A 443 2.29 17.53 0.62
CA VAL A 443 0.89 17.47 0.22
C VAL A 443 0.18 18.80 0.51
N SER A 444 0.44 19.44 1.66
CA SER A 444 -0.05 20.80 1.95
C SER A 444 0.53 21.93 1.08
N ARG A 445 1.48 21.64 0.17
CA ARG A 445 2.01 22.58 -0.84
C ARG A 445 1.49 22.34 -2.27
N LEU A 446 0.73 21.27 -2.51
CA LEU A 446 0.18 20.96 -3.84
C LEU A 446 -0.94 21.95 -4.22
N SER A 447 -0.60 22.99 -5.00
CA SER A 447 -1.57 23.95 -5.54
C SER A 447 -2.25 23.41 -6.81
N ARG A 448 -3.36 24.03 -7.23
CA ARG A 448 -4.03 23.70 -8.50
C ARG A 448 -3.08 23.89 -9.67
N GLU A 449 -2.40 25.03 -9.70
CA GLU A 449 -1.50 25.46 -10.78
C GLU A 449 -0.29 24.52 -10.90
N PHE A 450 0.23 24.04 -9.75
CA PHE A 450 1.27 23.02 -9.73
C PHE A 450 0.79 21.70 -10.33
N LEU A 451 -0.40 21.23 -9.96
CA LEU A 451 -0.95 19.94 -10.40
C LEU A 451 -1.39 19.95 -11.87
N GLU A 452 -2.06 21.01 -12.32
CA GLU A 452 -2.51 21.18 -13.72
C GLU A 452 -1.34 21.21 -14.71
N ALA A 453 -0.16 21.66 -14.27
CA ALA A 453 1.07 21.66 -15.08
C ALA A 453 1.73 20.28 -15.25
N GLN A 454 1.30 19.23 -14.53
CA GLN A 454 1.96 17.91 -14.56
C GLN A 454 1.46 17.03 -15.71
N ALA A 455 2.31 16.09 -16.13
CA ALA A 455 1.94 15.00 -17.04
C ALA A 455 1.00 13.99 -16.35
N ASP A 456 0.16 13.28 -17.11
CA ASP A 456 -0.80 12.32 -16.53
C ASP A 456 -0.07 11.15 -15.84
N GLU A 457 1.07 10.73 -16.40
CA GLU A 457 1.96 9.70 -15.86
C GLU A 457 2.49 10.09 -14.47
N TRP A 458 2.78 11.37 -14.23
CA TRP A 458 3.23 11.85 -12.92
C TRP A 458 2.06 11.92 -11.92
N ILE A 459 0.85 12.27 -12.36
CA ILE A 459 -0.35 12.24 -11.52
C ILE A 459 -0.70 10.79 -11.11
N VAL A 460 -0.48 9.79 -11.97
CA VAL A 460 -0.59 8.37 -11.61
C VAL A 460 0.37 8.01 -10.47
N LEU A 461 1.66 8.38 -10.59
CA LEU A 461 2.66 8.13 -9.55
C LEU A 461 2.34 8.87 -8.24
N LEU A 462 1.77 10.08 -8.32
CA LEU A 462 1.29 10.82 -7.15
C LEU A 462 0.13 10.07 -6.47
N TYR A 463 -0.88 9.61 -7.21
CA TYR A 463 -2.01 8.88 -6.63
C TYR A 463 -1.55 7.54 -6.00
N GLN A 464 -0.58 6.86 -6.60
CA GLN A 464 0.06 5.66 -6.02
C GLN A 464 0.72 5.96 -4.66
N PHE A 465 1.60 6.97 -4.61
CA PHE A 465 2.25 7.43 -3.38
C PHE A 465 1.25 7.86 -2.29
N LEU A 466 0.15 8.52 -2.68
CA LEU A 466 -0.89 8.94 -1.74
C LEU A 466 -1.76 7.77 -1.26
N SER A 467 -1.88 6.67 -2.02
CA SER A 467 -2.57 5.45 -1.60
C SER A 467 -1.86 4.76 -0.44
N GLU A 468 -0.53 4.74 -0.43
CA GLU A 468 0.26 4.11 0.64
C GLU A 468 0.22 4.91 1.95
N GLN A 469 0.07 6.24 1.83
CA GLN A 469 0.14 7.19 2.94
C GLN A 469 -1.24 7.71 3.40
N GLU A 470 -2.33 7.21 2.81
CA GLU A 470 -3.67 7.80 2.90
C GLU A 470 -4.14 8.05 4.34
N THR A 471 -4.02 7.04 5.21
CA THR A 471 -4.47 7.09 6.62
C THR A 471 -3.82 8.23 7.41
N ALA A 472 -2.55 8.57 7.10
CA ALA A 472 -1.84 9.68 7.73
C ALA A 472 -2.16 11.03 7.08
N LEU A 473 -2.51 11.04 5.79
CA LEU A 473 -2.70 12.24 4.98
C LEU A 473 -4.15 12.70 4.83
N ARG A 474 -5.13 11.85 5.16
CA ARG A 474 -6.56 12.04 4.84
C ARG A 474 -7.11 13.45 5.10
N ARG A 475 -6.72 14.06 6.24
CA ARG A 475 -7.14 15.41 6.64
C ARG A 475 -6.74 16.53 5.68
N TYR A 476 -5.69 16.32 4.88
CA TYR A 476 -5.24 17.27 3.86
C TYR A 476 -5.92 17.00 2.51
N LEU A 477 -6.13 15.72 2.17
CA LEU A 477 -6.67 15.29 0.86
C LEU A 477 -8.06 15.87 0.56
N ASP A 478 -8.94 16.00 1.57
CA ASP A 478 -10.26 16.62 1.42
C ASP A 478 -10.20 18.14 1.12
N THR A 479 -9.04 18.81 1.28
CA THR A 479 -8.86 20.26 1.09
C THR A 479 -8.06 20.66 -0.14
N ILE A 480 -7.40 19.70 -0.80
CA ILE A 480 -6.46 19.93 -1.91
C ILE A 480 -7.18 19.65 -3.23
N PRO A 481 -6.95 20.44 -4.30
CA PRO A 481 -7.52 20.22 -5.62
C PRO A 481 -6.88 19.02 -6.34
N LEU A 482 -6.98 17.83 -5.76
CA LEU A 482 -6.21 16.66 -6.17
C LEU A 482 -6.78 15.96 -7.42
N LEU A 483 -8.10 16.01 -7.63
CA LEU A 483 -8.77 15.24 -8.68
C LEU A 483 -8.62 15.89 -10.06
N ARG A 484 -7.86 15.24 -10.95
CA ARG A 484 -7.76 15.63 -12.36
C ARG A 484 -9.00 15.22 -13.16
N LEU A 485 -9.74 16.20 -13.67
CA LEU A 485 -10.90 16.01 -14.53
C LEU A 485 -10.49 15.70 -15.99
N ALA A 486 -11.45 15.23 -16.79
CA ALA A 486 -11.26 14.89 -18.20
C ALA A 486 -10.73 16.06 -19.07
N ASP A 487 -11.03 17.31 -18.71
CA ASP A 487 -10.50 18.53 -19.36
C ASP A 487 -9.07 18.90 -18.93
N GLY A 488 -8.50 18.18 -17.95
CA GLY A 488 -7.18 18.40 -17.39
C GLY A 488 -7.15 19.28 -16.13
N SER A 489 -8.27 19.92 -15.77
CA SER A 489 -8.40 20.79 -14.59
C SER A 489 -8.46 20.02 -13.27
N HIS A 490 -8.24 20.71 -12.16
CA HIS A 490 -8.06 20.10 -10.84
C HIS A 490 -9.05 20.59 -9.77
N ILE A 491 -9.75 19.66 -9.11
CA ILE A 491 -10.79 19.96 -8.08
C ILE A 491 -10.60 19.17 -6.77
N VAL A 492 -11.18 19.67 -5.68
CA VAL A 492 -11.17 19.00 -4.36
C VAL A 492 -12.00 17.73 -4.38
N ALA A 493 -11.62 16.70 -3.62
CA ALA A 493 -12.26 15.39 -3.69
C ALA A 493 -13.72 15.37 -3.18
N ARG A 494 -14.04 16.23 -2.21
CA ARG A 494 -15.36 16.31 -1.60
C ARG A 494 -15.72 17.75 -1.28
N GLU A 495 -16.99 18.10 -1.48
CA GLU A 495 -17.55 19.39 -1.05
C GLU A 495 -18.84 19.13 -0.26
N ASN A 496 -18.97 19.74 0.92
CA ASN A 496 -20.08 19.52 1.85
C ASN A 496 -20.38 18.02 2.15
N GLY A 497 -19.34 17.17 2.10
CA GLY A 497 -19.44 15.73 2.34
C GLY A 497 -19.90 14.87 1.14
N LYS A 498 -20.16 15.48 -0.03
CA LYS A 498 -20.46 14.77 -1.29
C LYS A 498 -19.22 14.66 -2.17
N PRO A 499 -19.08 13.61 -3.00
CA PRO A 499 -18.09 13.58 -4.07
C PRO A 499 -18.39 14.68 -5.10
N THR A 500 -17.35 15.28 -5.66
CA THR A 500 -17.41 16.38 -6.64
C THR A 500 -17.26 15.92 -8.08
N ALA A 501 -16.69 14.73 -8.28
CA ALA A 501 -16.49 14.05 -9.55
C ALA A 501 -16.65 12.53 -9.35
N PHE A 502 -16.68 11.80 -10.47
CA PHE A 502 -16.87 10.35 -10.53
C PHE A 502 -15.81 9.70 -11.41
N LEU A 503 -15.56 8.39 -11.22
CA LEU A 503 -14.71 7.62 -12.13
C LEU A 503 -15.35 7.53 -13.53
N PRO A 504 -14.53 7.51 -14.60
CA PRO A 504 -15.02 7.39 -15.97
C PRO A 504 -15.60 5.98 -16.21
N SER A 505 -16.91 5.92 -16.43
CA SER A 505 -17.64 4.72 -16.85
C SER A 505 -17.61 4.56 -18.39
N GLY A 506 -18.18 3.46 -18.90
CA GLY A 506 -18.29 3.20 -20.34
C GLY A 506 -19.40 3.96 -21.08
N SER A 507 -19.99 4.98 -20.46
CA SER A 507 -21.18 5.69 -20.96
C SER A 507 -21.04 7.20 -20.76
N GLU A 508 -21.60 8.01 -21.67
CA GLU A 508 -21.68 9.46 -21.45
C GLU A 508 -22.63 9.79 -20.29
N THR A 509 -22.17 10.63 -19.36
CA THR A 509 -22.94 11.10 -18.20
C THR A 509 -22.84 12.62 -18.07
N GLY A 510 -23.79 13.24 -17.37
CA GLY A 510 -23.76 14.69 -17.12
C GLY A 510 -22.79 15.13 -16.01
N PHE A 511 -21.99 14.21 -15.47
CA PHE A 511 -21.15 14.43 -14.29
C PHE A 511 -19.70 14.78 -14.63
N PRO A 512 -19.01 15.58 -13.79
CA PRO A 512 -17.56 15.72 -13.85
C PRO A 512 -16.90 14.35 -13.65
N THR A 513 -16.07 13.92 -14.61
CA THR A 513 -15.41 12.61 -14.59
C THR A 513 -13.89 12.75 -14.50
N ILE A 514 -13.24 11.84 -13.77
CA ILE A 514 -11.78 11.76 -13.68
C ILE A 514 -11.18 11.40 -15.04
N ARG A 515 -10.04 12.01 -15.38
CA ARG A 515 -9.34 11.75 -16.64
C ARG A 515 -8.96 10.27 -16.77
N ASN A 516 -9.43 9.61 -17.84
CA ASN A 516 -9.23 8.16 -18.01
C ASN A 516 -7.75 7.73 -17.91
N ALA A 517 -6.83 8.54 -18.45
CA ALA A 517 -5.39 8.31 -18.39
C ALA A 517 -4.82 8.20 -16.95
N VAL A 518 -5.35 8.96 -15.98
CA VAL A 518 -4.88 8.85 -14.59
C VAL A 518 -5.51 7.65 -13.86
N CYS A 519 -6.65 7.13 -14.35
CA CYS A 519 -7.31 5.91 -13.84
C CYS A 519 -6.74 4.60 -14.44
N SER A 520 -5.52 4.64 -14.97
CA SER A 520 -4.91 3.56 -15.77
C SER A 520 -4.32 2.39 -14.96
N THR A 521 -3.98 2.60 -13.68
CA THR A 521 -3.48 1.53 -12.79
C THR A 521 -4.46 1.21 -11.66
N MET A 522 -4.36 0.00 -11.10
CA MET A 522 -5.28 -0.49 -10.07
C MET A 522 -5.14 0.29 -8.76
N GLU A 523 -3.91 0.67 -8.42
CA GLU A 523 -3.54 1.44 -7.23
C GLU A 523 -4.14 2.85 -7.29
N SER A 524 -4.04 3.50 -8.45
CA SER A 524 -4.69 4.79 -8.72
C SER A 524 -6.22 4.70 -8.59
N ARG A 525 -6.84 3.68 -9.20
CA ARG A 525 -8.30 3.44 -9.04
C ARG A 525 -8.67 3.19 -7.57
N ASN A 526 -7.88 2.40 -6.83
CA ASN A 526 -8.12 2.10 -5.42
C ASN A 526 -8.02 3.36 -4.54
N PHE A 527 -7.07 4.26 -4.81
CA PHE A 527 -6.96 5.55 -4.12
C PHE A 527 -8.16 6.46 -4.40
N LEU A 528 -8.62 6.53 -5.64
CA LEU A 528 -9.83 7.29 -5.98
C LEU A 528 -11.08 6.69 -5.30
N LEU A 529 -11.20 5.37 -5.29
CA LEU A 529 -12.27 4.66 -4.57
C LEU A 529 -12.23 4.89 -3.06
N SER A 530 -11.04 4.93 -2.43
CA SER A 530 -10.93 5.22 -0.99
C SER A 530 -11.24 6.70 -0.69
N LEU A 531 -10.90 7.63 -1.57
CA LEU A 531 -11.43 9.00 -1.55
C LEU A 531 -12.96 9.06 -1.69
N GLY A 532 -13.62 7.97 -2.07
CA GLY A 532 -15.08 7.86 -2.26
C GLY A 532 -15.54 8.32 -3.63
N ILE A 533 -14.63 8.34 -4.60
CA ILE A 533 -14.90 8.63 -6.01
C ILE A 533 -15.23 7.29 -6.67
N THR A 534 -16.51 6.99 -6.83
CA THR A 534 -17.01 5.81 -7.53
C THR A 534 -17.34 6.13 -8.98
N GLU A 535 -17.64 5.12 -9.80
CA GLU A 535 -18.36 5.35 -11.06
C GLU A 535 -19.76 5.94 -10.76
N PRO A 536 -20.35 6.75 -11.67
CA PRO A 536 -21.64 7.39 -11.43
C PRO A 536 -22.79 6.38 -11.50
N ASP A 537 -23.74 6.49 -10.59
CA ASP A 537 -24.96 5.68 -10.62
C ASP A 537 -25.86 6.11 -11.78
N LEU A 538 -26.20 5.16 -12.66
CA LEU A 538 -26.96 5.41 -13.88
C LEU A 538 -28.38 5.93 -13.60
N VAL A 539 -29.01 5.53 -12.49
CA VAL A 539 -30.33 6.07 -12.11
C VAL A 539 -30.19 7.51 -11.63
N ASP A 540 -29.14 7.85 -10.89
CA ASP A 540 -28.93 9.23 -10.43
C ASP A 540 -28.58 10.17 -11.60
N ASP A 541 -27.82 9.69 -12.60
CA ASP A 541 -27.59 10.40 -13.87
C ASP A 541 -28.91 10.65 -14.62
N ILE A 542 -29.79 9.65 -14.75
CA ILE A 542 -31.13 9.88 -15.34
C ILE A 542 -31.94 10.89 -14.55
N ILE A 543 -32.00 10.76 -13.22
CA ILE A 543 -32.87 11.59 -12.38
C ILE A 543 -32.38 13.05 -12.28
N TRP A 544 -31.07 13.32 -12.44
CA TRP A 544 -30.53 14.70 -12.40
C TRP A 544 -30.23 15.32 -13.76
N ASN A 545 -29.87 14.54 -14.79
CA ASN A 545 -29.39 15.07 -16.08
C ASN A 545 -30.33 14.82 -17.26
N VAL A 546 -31.17 13.77 -17.21
CA VAL A 546 -32.13 13.45 -18.29
C VAL A 546 -33.54 13.90 -17.93
N LYS A 547 -34.07 13.51 -16.77
CA LYS A 547 -35.44 13.84 -16.31
C LYS A 547 -35.76 15.34 -16.40
N PRO A 548 -34.88 16.29 -16.02
CA PRO A 548 -35.21 17.72 -16.08
C PRO A 548 -35.35 18.31 -17.50
N LYS A 549 -35.02 17.58 -18.56
CA LYS A 549 -35.37 17.96 -19.94
C LYS A 549 -36.88 17.79 -20.21
N TYR A 550 -37.49 16.78 -19.59
CA TYR A 550 -38.87 16.34 -19.81
C TYR A 550 -39.85 16.80 -18.72
N ASP A 551 -39.35 17.43 -17.65
CA ASP A 551 -40.16 18.11 -16.62
C ASP A 551 -40.58 19.54 -17.01
N GLN A 552 -40.14 20.02 -18.18
CA GLN A 552 -40.41 21.39 -18.64
C GLN A 552 -41.80 21.50 -19.26
N SER A 553 -42.41 22.69 -19.17
CA SER A 553 -43.76 22.95 -19.71
C SER A 553 -43.83 22.88 -21.24
N GLU A 554 -42.69 22.90 -21.93
CA GLU A 554 -42.52 22.64 -23.35
C GLU A 554 -41.20 21.85 -23.51
N VAL A 555 -41.28 20.63 -24.05
CA VAL A 555 -40.13 19.70 -24.13
C VAL A 555 -39.37 19.94 -25.43
N VAL A 556 -38.19 20.54 -25.33
CA VAL A 556 -37.33 20.89 -26.47
C VAL A 556 -36.14 19.94 -26.54
N VAL A 557 -36.37 18.74 -27.08
CA VAL A 557 -35.34 17.70 -27.29
C VAL A 557 -35.36 17.24 -28.75
N GLY A 558 -34.19 17.17 -29.40
CA GLY A 558 -34.07 16.71 -30.79
C GLY A 558 -34.17 15.20 -30.91
N ASP A 559 -34.66 14.67 -32.04
CA ASP A 559 -34.96 13.22 -32.16
C ASP A 559 -33.73 12.30 -31.98
N THR A 560 -32.52 12.76 -32.31
CA THR A 560 -31.28 12.03 -32.04
C THR A 560 -30.92 12.00 -30.55
N GLU A 561 -31.13 13.12 -29.84
CA GLU A 561 -30.90 13.20 -28.40
C GLU A 561 -31.95 12.40 -27.62
N TYR A 562 -33.20 12.40 -28.11
CA TYR A 562 -34.29 11.60 -27.57
C TYR A 562 -34.01 10.09 -27.65
N VAL A 563 -33.41 9.61 -28.75
CA VAL A 563 -32.94 8.22 -28.85
C VAL A 563 -31.92 7.90 -27.75
N THR A 564 -30.87 8.72 -27.61
CA THR A 564 -29.81 8.51 -26.62
C THR A 564 -30.32 8.60 -25.18
N ASP A 565 -31.28 9.49 -24.90
CA ASP A 565 -31.94 9.55 -23.59
C ASP A 565 -32.74 8.27 -23.29
N ILE A 566 -33.50 7.73 -24.26
CA ILE A 566 -34.22 6.46 -24.10
C ILE A 566 -33.26 5.28 -23.90
N GLU A 567 -32.14 5.24 -24.62
CA GLU A 567 -31.09 4.21 -24.45
C GLU A 567 -30.45 4.27 -23.04
N ARG A 568 -30.13 5.47 -22.55
CA ARG A 568 -29.63 5.67 -21.17
C ARG A 568 -30.67 5.28 -20.12
N ILE A 569 -31.95 5.59 -20.34
CA ILE A 569 -33.04 5.21 -19.43
C ILE A 569 -33.20 3.68 -19.37
N LEU A 570 -33.09 2.99 -20.51
CA LEU A 570 -33.12 1.52 -20.57
C LEU A 570 -31.94 0.90 -19.81
N ALA A 571 -30.71 1.39 -20.02
CA ALA A 571 -29.54 0.94 -19.27
C ALA A 571 -29.68 1.15 -17.75
N ALA A 572 -30.26 2.28 -17.32
CA ALA A 572 -30.56 2.54 -15.91
C ALA A 572 -31.66 1.62 -15.33
N PHE A 573 -32.58 1.12 -16.17
CA PHE A 573 -33.68 0.24 -15.75
C PHE A 573 -33.23 -1.21 -15.50
N GLU A 574 -32.09 -1.62 -16.06
CA GLU A 574 -31.47 -2.94 -15.85
C GLU A 574 -30.74 -3.06 -14.49
N THR A 575 -30.74 -2.02 -13.65
CA THR A 575 -30.14 -2.05 -12.31
C THR A 575 -30.72 -3.16 -11.41
N ASP A 576 -29.82 -3.88 -10.74
CA ASP A 576 -30.09 -4.90 -9.72
C ASP A 576 -30.63 -4.29 -8.41
N SER A 577 -30.25 -3.05 -8.12
CA SER A 577 -30.68 -2.29 -6.95
C SER A 577 -32.18 -1.99 -7.01
N LYS A 578 -32.98 -2.80 -6.31
CA LYS A 578 -34.44 -2.60 -6.15
C LYS A 578 -34.80 -1.18 -5.71
N ALA A 579 -33.97 -0.55 -4.88
CA ALA A 579 -34.18 0.82 -4.41
C ALA A 579 -34.00 1.85 -5.54
N GLN A 580 -32.92 1.74 -6.33
CA GLN A 580 -32.69 2.64 -7.46
C GLN A 580 -33.69 2.36 -8.60
N ARG A 581 -34.04 1.10 -8.89
CA ARG A 581 -35.10 0.78 -9.84
C ARG A 581 -36.45 1.40 -9.43
N GLN A 582 -36.77 1.41 -8.15
CA GLN A 582 -37.97 2.09 -7.63
C GLN A 582 -37.88 3.62 -7.72
N LYS A 583 -36.69 4.22 -7.47
CA LYS A 583 -36.43 5.65 -7.65
C LYS A 583 -36.60 6.08 -9.12
N LEU A 584 -36.02 5.31 -10.05
CA LEU A 584 -36.16 5.50 -11.49
C LEU A 584 -37.63 5.47 -11.92
N LEU A 585 -38.34 4.38 -11.59
CA LEU A 585 -39.74 4.20 -11.97
C LEU A 585 -40.68 5.25 -11.37
N SER A 586 -40.46 5.67 -10.12
CA SER A 586 -41.27 6.71 -9.48
C SER A 586 -41.00 8.11 -10.05
N GLY A 587 -39.77 8.40 -10.46
CA GLY A 587 -39.45 9.62 -11.21
C GLY A 587 -40.07 9.62 -12.60
N LEU A 588 -39.87 8.57 -13.38
CA LEU A 588 -40.32 8.48 -14.78
C LEU A 588 -41.84 8.39 -14.92
N ARG A 589 -42.56 7.77 -13.98
CA ARG A 589 -44.03 7.64 -13.98
C ARG A 589 -44.77 8.95 -14.21
N GLU A 590 -44.32 10.04 -13.57
CA GLU A 590 -44.94 11.36 -13.66
C GLU A 590 -44.26 12.30 -14.66
N THR A 591 -43.21 11.84 -15.34
CA THR A 591 -42.45 12.64 -16.31
C THR A 591 -43.06 12.48 -17.71
N ALA A 592 -43.28 13.58 -18.44
CA ALA A 592 -43.79 13.55 -19.80
C ALA A 592 -42.65 13.28 -20.81
N PHE A 593 -42.11 12.06 -20.82
CA PHE A 593 -40.99 11.68 -21.69
C PHE A 593 -41.37 10.76 -22.87
N VAL A 594 -42.60 10.26 -22.95
CA VAL A 594 -43.00 9.28 -23.97
C VAL A 594 -43.56 10.01 -25.19
N LYS A 595 -42.98 9.85 -26.40
CA LYS A 595 -43.64 10.35 -27.62
C LYS A 595 -45.00 9.65 -27.80
N ILE A 596 -46.05 10.44 -28.04
CA ILE A 596 -47.44 9.97 -28.13
C ILE A 596 -48.11 10.38 -29.44
N VAL A 597 -49.12 9.60 -29.83
CA VAL A 597 -49.99 9.88 -30.98
C VAL A 597 -51.46 9.55 -30.62
N GLU A 598 -52.41 10.34 -31.12
CA GLU A 598 -53.84 10.00 -31.03
C GLU A 598 -54.17 8.82 -31.96
N VAL A 599 -55.00 7.87 -31.51
CA VAL A 599 -55.24 6.60 -32.25
C VAL A 599 -56.02 6.81 -33.56
N GLY A 600 -55.26 6.95 -34.65
CA GLY A 600 -55.74 7.26 -36.00
C GLY A 600 -55.08 8.48 -36.65
N SER A 601 -54.33 9.27 -35.87
CA SER A 601 -53.45 10.32 -36.38
C SER A 601 -52.17 9.74 -36.98
N VAL A 602 -51.61 10.42 -37.98
CA VAL A 602 -50.27 10.17 -38.55
C VAL A 602 -49.25 11.19 -38.00
N ARG A 603 -49.67 12.05 -37.06
CA ARG A 603 -48.88 13.15 -36.52
C ARG A 603 -48.74 13.00 -35.01
N SER A 604 -47.50 12.80 -34.56
CA SER A 604 -47.10 12.81 -33.15
C SER A 604 -47.61 14.08 -32.46
N GLU A 605 -48.19 13.96 -31.26
CA GLU A 605 -48.80 15.07 -30.53
C GLU A 605 -47.85 15.69 -29.47
N GLY A 606 -46.60 15.24 -29.44
CA GLY A 606 -45.59 15.66 -28.47
C GLY A 606 -45.28 14.54 -27.48
N TYR A 607 -45.21 14.89 -26.19
CA TYR A 607 -44.81 13.97 -25.13
C TYR A 607 -45.92 13.79 -24.09
N GLY A 608 -46.17 12.56 -23.67
CA GLY A 608 -47.12 12.17 -22.65
C GLY A 608 -46.45 11.43 -21.48
N LYS A 609 -47.18 11.30 -20.37
CA LYS A 609 -46.73 10.47 -19.24
C LYS A 609 -46.99 8.98 -19.51
N PRO A 610 -46.13 8.06 -19.04
CA PRO A 610 -46.44 6.63 -19.05
C PRO A 610 -47.76 6.32 -18.34
N SER A 611 -48.02 6.95 -17.19
CA SER A 611 -49.22 6.71 -16.36
C SER A 611 -50.54 7.02 -17.07
N GLU A 612 -50.55 7.88 -18.09
CA GLU A 612 -51.73 8.32 -18.83
C GLU A 612 -51.85 7.64 -20.22
N THR A 613 -50.73 7.12 -20.76
CA THR A 613 -50.59 6.56 -22.11
C THR A 613 -50.92 5.05 -22.20
N TYR A 614 -51.40 4.59 -23.36
CA TYR A 614 -51.52 3.16 -23.71
C TYR A 614 -50.31 2.62 -24.48
N LEU A 615 -49.92 1.36 -24.25
CA LEU A 615 -48.87 0.71 -25.04
C LEU A 615 -49.33 0.44 -26.48
N ALA A 616 -48.42 0.62 -27.44
CA ALA A 616 -48.63 0.34 -28.86
C ALA A 616 -48.75 -1.16 -29.15
N THR A 617 -49.92 -1.73 -28.88
CA THR A 617 -50.33 -3.07 -29.30
C THR A 617 -51.35 -2.96 -30.43
N GLU A 618 -51.31 -3.87 -31.40
CA GLU A 618 -52.27 -3.88 -32.51
C GLU A 618 -53.72 -4.03 -32.02
N ARG A 619 -53.95 -4.81 -30.95
CA ARG A 619 -55.26 -4.91 -30.29
C ARG A 619 -55.78 -3.54 -29.81
N LEU A 620 -54.96 -2.73 -29.13
CA LEU A 620 -55.39 -1.42 -28.64
C LEU A 620 -55.47 -0.35 -29.74
N LYS A 621 -54.55 -0.37 -30.72
CA LYS A 621 -54.64 0.49 -31.92
C LYS A 621 -55.97 0.25 -32.65
N GLN A 622 -56.31 -1.01 -32.92
CA GLN A 622 -57.54 -1.36 -33.62
C GLN A 622 -58.79 -1.13 -32.75
N LEU A 623 -58.74 -1.37 -31.43
CA LEU A 623 -59.85 -1.11 -30.52
C LEU A 623 -60.22 0.38 -30.48
N PHE A 624 -59.23 1.28 -30.40
CA PHE A 624 -59.47 2.72 -30.25
C PHE A 624 -59.33 3.53 -31.55
N ALA A 625 -59.12 2.90 -32.71
CA ALA A 625 -59.05 3.60 -33.99
C ALA A 625 -60.32 4.43 -34.27
N GLY A 626 -60.16 5.76 -34.35
CA GLY A 626 -61.26 6.71 -34.54
C GLY A 626 -61.99 7.13 -33.24
N VAL A 627 -61.47 6.74 -32.06
CA VAL A 627 -62.00 7.16 -30.76
C VAL A 627 -61.17 8.35 -30.25
N PRO A 628 -61.74 9.56 -30.14
CA PRO A 628 -60.99 10.77 -29.79
C PRO A 628 -60.54 10.78 -28.33
N GLY A 629 -59.41 11.44 -28.06
CA GLY A 629 -58.85 11.61 -26.71
C GLY A 629 -58.16 10.36 -26.16
N ILE A 630 -57.74 9.43 -27.02
CA ILE A 630 -56.97 8.24 -26.64
C ILE A 630 -55.53 8.38 -27.13
N GLN A 631 -54.59 8.44 -26.19
CA GLN A 631 -53.15 8.56 -26.45
C GLN A 631 -52.48 7.19 -26.36
N ILE A 632 -51.71 6.85 -27.40
CA ILE A 632 -50.91 5.63 -27.47
C ILE A 632 -49.44 5.98 -27.72
N VAL A 633 -48.52 5.10 -27.31
CA VAL A 633 -47.07 5.23 -27.61
C VAL A 633 -46.88 5.37 -29.13
N ASP A 634 -46.09 6.35 -29.55
CA ASP A 634 -45.75 6.57 -30.96
C ASP A 634 -44.68 5.58 -31.44
N ASP A 635 -45.12 4.37 -31.83
CA ASP A 635 -44.24 3.32 -32.35
C ASP A 635 -43.74 3.55 -33.78
N SER A 636 -43.88 4.77 -34.33
CA SER A 636 -43.09 5.19 -35.49
C SER A 636 -41.59 5.34 -35.14
N TYR A 637 -41.29 5.76 -33.90
CA TYR A 637 -39.92 5.87 -33.37
C TYR A 637 -39.36 4.48 -33.03
N PHE A 638 -38.18 4.14 -33.56
CA PHE A 638 -37.59 2.81 -33.37
C PHE A 638 -37.20 2.52 -31.91
N CYS A 639 -36.78 3.55 -31.15
CA CYS A 639 -36.44 3.44 -29.73
C CYS A 639 -37.66 3.13 -28.83
N LEU A 640 -38.89 3.25 -29.35
CA LEU A 640 -40.13 2.89 -28.67
C LEU A 640 -40.67 1.51 -29.11
N ARG A 641 -39.85 0.69 -29.78
CA ARG A 641 -40.16 -0.68 -30.20
C ARG A 641 -39.36 -1.72 -29.41
N GLY A 642 -39.86 -2.96 -29.38
CA GLY A 642 -39.28 -4.07 -28.62
C GLY A 642 -39.92 -4.24 -27.24
N GLU A 643 -39.60 -5.35 -26.54
CA GLU A 643 -40.25 -5.66 -25.27
C GLU A 643 -39.60 -4.93 -24.07
N ASN A 644 -38.27 -4.72 -24.06
CA ASN A 644 -37.57 -4.00 -22.98
C ASN A 644 -38.19 -2.61 -22.68
N ILE A 645 -38.51 -1.84 -23.73
CA ILE A 645 -39.16 -0.54 -23.59
C ILE A 645 -40.65 -0.65 -23.20
N ARG A 646 -41.35 -1.73 -23.60
CA ARG A 646 -42.72 -2.00 -23.15
C ARG A 646 -42.76 -2.38 -21.66
N GLU A 647 -41.81 -3.17 -21.18
CA GLU A 647 -41.68 -3.53 -19.76
C GLU A 647 -41.36 -2.30 -18.90
N LEU A 648 -40.41 -1.46 -19.34
CA LEU A 648 -40.12 -0.18 -18.71
C LEU A 648 -41.38 0.71 -18.66
N LEU A 649 -42.07 0.89 -19.79
CA LEU A 649 -43.26 1.73 -19.86
C LEU A 649 -44.43 1.17 -19.03
N GLU A 650 -44.65 -0.15 -18.99
CA GLU A 650 -45.68 -0.78 -18.15
C GLU A 650 -45.35 -0.64 -16.66
N ALA A 651 -44.08 -0.80 -16.27
CA ALA A 651 -43.62 -0.55 -14.90
C ALA A 651 -43.77 0.93 -14.50
N CYS A 652 -43.51 1.86 -15.43
CA CYS A 652 -43.79 3.28 -15.24
C CYS A 652 -45.31 3.58 -15.17
N GLY A 653 -46.17 2.82 -15.86
CA GLY A 653 -47.63 2.87 -15.69
C GLY A 653 -48.47 2.82 -16.98
N ALA A 654 -47.85 2.63 -18.15
CA ALA A 654 -48.55 2.50 -19.42
C ALA A 654 -49.29 1.16 -19.51
N LEU A 655 -50.49 1.14 -20.10
CA LEU A 655 -51.35 -0.04 -20.06
C LEU A 655 -51.44 -0.75 -21.42
N ARG A 656 -51.40 -2.08 -21.41
CA ARG A 656 -51.72 -2.97 -22.55
C ARG A 656 -53.12 -3.60 -22.49
N TYR A 657 -54.02 -3.00 -21.70
CA TYR A 657 -55.44 -3.36 -21.53
C TYR A 657 -56.24 -2.08 -21.23
N PRO A 658 -57.58 -2.04 -21.44
CA PRO A 658 -58.40 -0.85 -21.21
C PRO A 658 -58.25 -0.27 -19.80
N ARG A 659 -58.03 1.04 -19.69
CA ARG A 659 -57.76 1.71 -18.41
C ARG A 659 -59.02 1.80 -17.54
N PRO A 660 -59.04 1.22 -16.32
CA PRO A 660 -60.10 1.46 -15.35
C PRO A 660 -60.03 2.90 -14.84
N VAL A 661 -61.18 3.56 -14.78
CA VAL A 661 -61.36 4.92 -14.25
C VAL A 661 -62.43 4.86 -13.17
N GLU A 662 -62.17 5.44 -11.99
CA GLU A 662 -63.16 5.47 -10.91
C GLU A 662 -64.41 6.27 -11.31
N ALA A 663 -65.59 5.69 -11.04
CA ALA A 663 -66.89 6.25 -11.35
C ALA A 663 -67.76 6.38 -10.08
N PRO A 664 -67.32 7.09 -9.00
CA PRO A 664 -67.99 7.09 -7.69
C PRO A 664 -69.41 7.71 -7.70
N ASN A 665 -69.78 8.40 -8.78
CA ASN A 665 -71.09 9.03 -8.99
C ASN A 665 -72.00 8.23 -9.96
N SER A 666 -71.61 7.01 -10.34
CA SER A 666 -72.32 6.14 -11.29
C SER A 666 -73.67 5.57 -10.81
N LEU A 667 -73.95 5.67 -9.50
CA LEU A 667 -75.20 5.24 -8.88
C LEU A 667 -76.00 6.44 -8.39
N THR A 668 -77.26 6.50 -8.81
CA THR A 668 -78.29 7.43 -8.31
C THR A 668 -78.61 7.18 -6.83
N ARG A 669 -79.42 8.05 -6.23
CA ARG A 669 -79.85 7.90 -4.83
C ARG A 669 -80.82 6.72 -4.67
N GLU A 670 -81.63 6.51 -5.69
CA GLU A 670 -82.66 5.48 -5.82
C GLU A 670 -82.02 4.09 -5.93
N GLU A 671 -81.01 3.92 -6.78
CA GLU A 671 -80.23 2.67 -6.87
C GLU A 671 -79.51 2.35 -5.55
N ARG A 672 -78.93 3.35 -4.88
CA ARG A 672 -78.32 3.17 -3.54
C ARG A 672 -79.36 2.78 -2.47
N GLN A 673 -80.64 3.11 -2.64
CA GLN A 673 -81.71 2.67 -1.75
C GLN A 673 -82.14 1.23 -2.07
N GLU A 674 -82.25 0.87 -3.35
CA GLU A 674 -82.54 -0.49 -3.79
C GLU A 674 -81.44 -1.48 -3.36
N LEU A 675 -80.16 -1.14 -3.51
CA LEU A 675 -79.05 -1.98 -3.03
C LEU A 675 -79.09 -2.19 -1.50
N ARG A 676 -79.55 -1.20 -0.73
CA ARG A 676 -79.80 -1.33 0.72
C ARG A 676 -81.01 -2.22 1.04
N ARG A 677 -82.10 -2.08 0.27
CA ARG A 677 -83.30 -2.95 0.35
C ARG A 677 -82.95 -4.42 0.09
N GLN A 678 -82.16 -4.69 -0.96
CA GLN A 678 -81.63 -6.01 -1.30
C GLN A 678 -80.63 -6.57 -0.28
N ALA A 679 -80.09 -5.73 0.61
CA ALA A 679 -79.28 -6.13 1.76
C ALA A 679 -80.10 -6.23 3.07
N GLY A 680 -81.42 -6.07 3.02
CA GLY A 680 -82.31 -6.12 4.19
C GLY A 680 -82.23 -4.90 5.11
N HIS A 681 -81.62 -3.80 4.67
CA HIS A 681 -81.20 -2.68 5.51
C HIS A 681 -81.52 -1.32 4.86
N GLU A 682 -82.71 -1.18 4.28
CA GLU A 682 -83.11 0.00 3.48
C GLU A 682 -82.82 1.36 4.16
N ASP A 683 -83.22 1.54 5.42
CA ASP A 683 -83.17 2.84 6.12
C ASP A 683 -81.77 3.24 6.68
N THR A 684 -80.71 2.50 6.38
CA THR A 684 -79.43 2.55 7.14
C THR A 684 -78.30 3.44 6.56
N SER A 685 -78.61 4.43 5.72
CA SER A 685 -77.61 5.31 5.05
C SER A 685 -77.27 6.59 5.84
N ARG A 686 -76.01 7.07 5.77
CA ARG A 686 -75.55 8.35 6.37
C ARG A 686 -74.42 9.00 5.53
N ILE A 687 -73.58 9.82 6.16
CA ILE A 687 -72.51 10.64 5.53
C ILE A 687 -71.34 9.78 5.02
N ASN A 688 -71.08 8.63 5.64
CA ASN A 688 -69.93 7.76 5.36
C ASN A 688 -70.27 6.66 4.32
N ASP A 689 -71.12 7.00 3.35
CA ASP A 689 -71.54 6.11 2.27
C ASP A 689 -70.53 6.19 1.10
N ARG A 690 -69.78 5.11 0.85
CA ARG A 690 -68.76 5.04 -0.23
C ARG A 690 -69.22 4.13 -1.36
N VAL A 691 -69.17 4.65 -2.59
CA VAL A 691 -69.25 3.87 -3.83
C VAL A 691 -67.86 3.77 -4.42
N THR A 692 -67.37 2.55 -4.62
CA THR A 692 -66.23 2.24 -5.49
C THR A 692 -66.81 1.57 -6.73
N ASP A 693 -66.73 2.20 -7.89
CA ASP A 693 -67.27 1.67 -9.15
C ASP A 693 -66.36 2.09 -10.32
N TRP A 694 -66.44 1.40 -11.44
CA TRP A 694 -65.44 1.48 -12.52
C TRP A 694 -66.08 1.70 -13.89
N ASN A 695 -65.54 2.66 -14.63
CA ASN A 695 -65.69 2.81 -16.08
C ASN A 695 -64.37 2.44 -16.78
N LEU A 696 -64.40 2.29 -18.11
CA LEU A 696 -63.19 2.11 -18.93
C LEU A 696 -62.95 3.36 -19.79
N GLN A 697 -61.73 3.89 -19.78
CA GLN A 697 -61.38 5.08 -20.57
C GLN A 697 -61.62 4.83 -22.06
N GLY A 698 -62.34 5.74 -22.71
CA GLY A 698 -62.68 5.65 -24.13
C GLY A 698 -63.87 4.75 -24.48
N PHE A 699 -64.34 3.86 -23.60
CA PHE A 699 -65.39 2.89 -23.96
C PHE A 699 -66.74 3.55 -24.29
N ASP A 700 -67.11 4.62 -23.58
CA ASP A 700 -68.32 5.40 -23.88
C ASP A 700 -68.28 6.04 -25.29
N ALA A 701 -67.12 6.57 -25.70
CA ALA A 701 -66.92 7.12 -27.03
C ALA A 701 -66.84 6.02 -28.10
N LEU A 702 -66.14 4.92 -27.82
CA LEU A 702 -66.08 3.72 -28.66
C LEU A 702 -67.47 3.19 -28.99
N LEU A 703 -68.31 2.95 -27.98
CA LEU A 703 -69.68 2.46 -28.16
C LEU A 703 -70.53 3.43 -29.01
N LYS A 704 -70.31 4.75 -28.88
CA LYS A 704 -70.97 5.76 -29.72
C LYS A 704 -70.45 5.81 -31.17
N THR A 705 -69.19 5.44 -31.42
CA THR A 705 -68.68 5.28 -32.79
C THR A 705 -69.17 4.01 -33.48
N MET A 706 -69.40 2.91 -32.75
CA MET A 706 -69.73 1.58 -33.29
C MET A 706 -70.83 1.59 -34.39
N PRO A 707 -71.97 2.29 -34.26
CA PRO A 707 -73.01 2.29 -35.30
C PRO A 707 -72.57 2.93 -36.63
N THR A 708 -71.59 3.84 -36.59
CA THR A 708 -71.07 4.57 -37.78
C THR A 708 -70.07 3.75 -38.59
N LEU A 709 -69.53 2.67 -38.01
CA LEU A 709 -68.55 1.78 -38.64
C LEU A 709 -69.20 0.89 -39.71
N ALA A 710 -68.38 0.45 -40.68
CA ALA A 710 -68.78 -0.55 -41.68
C ALA A 710 -69.10 -1.91 -41.03
N ARG A 711 -69.90 -2.76 -41.67
CA ARG A 711 -70.37 -4.03 -41.09
C ARG A 711 -69.26 -4.97 -40.63
N GLU A 712 -68.20 -5.13 -41.42
CA GLU A 712 -67.04 -5.95 -41.07
C GLU A 712 -66.26 -5.35 -39.89
N GLU A 713 -66.03 -4.04 -39.93
CA GLU A 713 -65.39 -3.26 -38.86
C GLU A 713 -66.15 -3.39 -37.53
N ARG A 714 -67.49 -3.34 -37.54
CA ARG A 714 -68.32 -3.55 -36.33
C ARG A 714 -68.10 -4.92 -35.69
N VAL A 715 -68.07 -5.98 -36.49
CA VAL A 715 -67.89 -7.36 -36.01
C VAL A 715 -66.50 -7.52 -35.40
N HIS A 716 -65.47 -7.02 -36.08
CA HIS A 716 -64.10 -7.03 -35.60
C HIS A 716 -63.95 -6.22 -34.31
N ARG A 717 -64.53 -5.01 -34.25
CA ARG A 717 -64.45 -4.14 -33.08
C ARG A 717 -65.18 -4.71 -31.86
N ALA A 718 -66.31 -5.40 -32.06
CA ALA A 718 -66.99 -6.12 -30.98
C ALA A 718 -66.16 -7.29 -30.44
N LEU A 719 -65.50 -8.06 -31.30
CA LEU A 719 -64.53 -9.09 -30.87
C LEU A 719 -63.38 -8.47 -30.07
N LEU A 720 -62.80 -7.35 -30.52
CA LEU A 720 -61.74 -6.66 -29.79
C LEU A 720 -62.19 -6.14 -28.41
N ILE A 721 -63.44 -5.71 -28.25
CA ILE A 721 -64.04 -5.39 -26.94
C ILE A 721 -64.05 -6.65 -26.05
N TRP A 722 -64.57 -7.77 -26.55
CA TRP A 722 -64.63 -9.04 -25.80
C TRP A 722 -63.25 -9.54 -25.37
N GLU A 723 -62.27 -9.54 -26.27
CA GLU A 723 -60.89 -9.93 -25.95
C GLU A 723 -60.24 -9.00 -24.93
N SER A 724 -60.43 -7.68 -25.08
CA SER A 724 -59.81 -6.69 -24.19
C SER A 724 -60.42 -6.69 -22.78
N LEU A 725 -61.67 -7.14 -22.63
CA LEU A 725 -62.28 -7.46 -21.34
C LEU A 725 -61.71 -8.75 -20.74
N GLY A 726 -61.36 -9.74 -21.58
CA GLY A 726 -60.63 -10.93 -21.17
C GLY A 726 -59.26 -10.59 -20.59
N ASP A 727 -58.46 -9.82 -21.33
CA ASP A 727 -57.15 -9.31 -20.90
C ASP A 727 -57.25 -8.54 -19.57
N LEU A 728 -58.30 -7.72 -19.40
CA LEU A 728 -58.52 -6.94 -18.18
C LEU A 728 -58.82 -7.84 -16.97
N ALA A 729 -59.69 -8.84 -17.13
CA ALA A 729 -60.02 -9.79 -16.06
C ALA A 729 -58.79 -10.61 -15.64
N GLU A 730 -57.99 -11.09 -16.60
CA GLU A 730 -56.77 -11.86 -16.34
C GLU A 730 -55.67 -11.02 -15.68
N ARG A 731 -55.45 -9.77 -16.14
CA ARG A 731 -54.34 -8.91 -15.66
C ARG A 731 -54.63 -8.09 -14.42
N ARG A 732 -55.90 -7.77 -14.14
CA ARG A 732 -56.29 -6.90 -13.01
C ARG A 732 -57.31 -7.52 -12.07
N GLY A 733 -57.79 -8.72 -12.37
CA GLY A 733 -58.69 -9.49 -11.53
C GLY A 733 -60.16 -9.15 -11.74
N GLU A 734 -60.98 -10.16 -11.50
CA GLU A 734 -62.44 -10.14 -11.64
C GLU A 734 -63.13 -9.02 -10.85
N GLY A 735 -62.55 -8.57 -9.73
CA GLY A 735 -63.10 -7.54 -8.85
C GLY A 735 -63.23 -6.13 -9.45
N LEU A 736 -62.69 -5.85 -10.64
CA LEU A 736 -62.99 -4.61 -11.38
C LEU A 736 -64.34 -4.63 -12.10
N PHE A 737 -64.91 -5.81 -12.33
CA PHE A 737 -66.19 -6.00 -13.02
C PHE A 737 -67.37 -5.86 -12.05
N GLU A 738 -67.08 -5.62 -10.76
CA GLU A 738 -68.06 -5.36 -9.72
C GLU A 738 -67.80 -4.00 -9.08
N GLY A 739 -68.82 -3.16 -9.07
CA GLY A 739 -68.89 -2.02 -8.18
C GLY A 739 -69.23 -2.49 -6.76
N LYS A 740 -68.73 -1.77 -5.75
CA LYS A 740 -68.92 -2.05 -4.34
C LYS A 740 -69.42 -0.82 -3.61
N TYR A 741 -70.59 -0.94 -2.99
CA TYR A 741 -71.20 0.10 -2.16
C TYR A 741 -71.08 -0.32 -0.71
N THR A 742 -70.45 0.53 0.11
CA THR A 742 -70.34 0.34 1.56
C THR A 742 -70.95 1.52 2.30
N TRP A 743 -71.67 1.24 3.38
CA TRP A 743 -72.34 2.24 4.21
C TRP A 743 -72.29 1.83 5.68
N THR A 744 -72.44 2.81 6.58
CA THR A 744 -72.25 2.60 8.02
C THR A 744 -73.33 3.25 8.87
N HIS A 745 -74.08 2.42 9.61
CA HIS A 745 -75.08 2.88 10.58
C HIS A 745 -75.32 1.78 11.63
N TYR A 746 -74.66 1.88 12.78
CA TYR A 746 -74.58 0.84 13.83
C TYR A 746 -73.98 -0.51 13.41
N GLY A 747 -73.56 -0.66 12.16
CA GLY A 747 -72.79 -1.78 11.61
C GLY A 747 -72.05 -1.36 10.33
N ASN A 748 -71.12 -2.20 9.87
CA ASN A 748 -70.46 -2.05 8.57
C ASN A 748 -71.20 -2.93 7.55
N TYR A 749 -71.78 -2.29 6.54
CA TYR A 749 -72.53 -2.98 5.49
C TYR A 749 -71.85 -2.83 4.14
N GLN A 750 -71.99 -3.85 3.29
CA GLN A 750 -71.48 -3.86 1.92
C GLN A 750 -72.45 -4.58 0.98
N LYS A 751 -72.50 -4.14 -0.29
CA LYS A 751 -73.19 -4.82 -1.38
C LYS A 751 -72.36 -4.66 -2.65
N GLU A 752 -71.98 -5.77 -3.28
CA GLU A 752 -71.47 -5.79 -4.65
C GLU A 752 -72.61 -5.72 -5.69
N PHE A 753 -72.32 -5.11 -6.83
CA PHE A 753 -73.21 -4.94 -8.00
C PHE A 753 -72.36 -4.88 -9.29
N PRO A 754 -72.90 -5.10 -10.50
CA PRO A 754 -72.10 -5.05 -11.73
C PRO A 754 -71.50 -3.65 -11.96
N ALA A 755 -70.21 -3.57 -12.34
CA ALA A 755 -69.50 -2.30 -12.53
C ALA A 755 -70.11 -1.42 -13.64
N ALA A 756 -69.87 -0.11 -13.61
CA ALA A 756 -70.53 0.85 -14.51
C ALA A 756 -70.30 0.53 -16.00
N PHE A 757 -69.10 0.11 -16.41
CA PHE A 757 -68.88 -0.33 -17.79
C PHE A 757 -69.65 -1.61 -18.15
N ILE A 758 -69.91 -2.52 -17.21
CA ILE A 758 -70.78 -3.70 -17.43
C ILE A 758 -72.25 -3.28 -17.51
N ARG A 759 -72.70 -2.34 -16.67
CA ARG A 759 -74.06 -1.77 -16.79
C ARG A 759 -74.26 -1.08 -18.14
N GLN A 760 -73.23 -0.38 -18.66
CA GLN A 760 -73.23 0.19 -20.00
C GLN A 760 -73.27 -0.89 -21.10
N LEU A 761 -72.36 -1.87 -21.08
CA LEU A 761 -72.32 -2.95 -22.08
C LEU A 761 -73.58 -3.82 -22.09
N ASN A 762 -74.29 -3.95 -20.96
CA ASN A 762 -75.54 -4.70 -20.88
C ASN A 762 -76.77 -3.87 -21.31
N SER A 763 -76.64 -2.55 -21.52
CA SER A 763 -77.73 -1.65 -21.95
C SER A 763 -77.51 -0.99 -23.31
N GLU A 764 -76.27 -0.96 -23.81
CA GLU A 764 -75.90 -0.47 -25.14
C GLU A 764 -75.89 -1.57 -26.20
N ARG A 765 -76.12 -1.19 -27.46
CA ARG A 765 -76.09 -2.12 -28.60
C ARG A 765 -74.69 -2.22 -29.19
N TRP A 766 -73.96 -3.28 -28.84
CA TRP A 766 -72.57 -3.48 -29.26
C TRP A 766 -72.25 -4.89 -29.77
N VAL A 767 -73.11 -5.88 -29.51
CA VAL A 767 -72.93 -7.25 -29.99
C VAL A 767 -73.54 -7.38 -31.38
N PRO A 768 -72.80 -7.85 -32.41
CA PRO A 768 -73.35 -8.03 -33.74
C PRO A 768 -74.29 -9.24 -33.79
N ASP A 769 -75.36 -9.14 -34.57
CA ASP A 769 -76.14 -10.30 -35.02
C ASP A 769 -75.57 -10.91 -36.32
N ALA A 770 -76.24 -11.96 -36.82
CA ALA A 770 -75.86 -12.64 -38.06
C ALA A 770 -75.98 -11.78 -39.34
N ALA A 771 -76.51 -10.56 -39.25
CA ALA A 771 -76.53 -9.57 -40.33
C ALA A 771 -75.49 -8.42 -40.13
N ALA A 772 -74.66 -8.51 -39.08
CA ALA A 772 -73.72 -7.48 -38.62
C ALA A 772 -74.39 -6.15 -38.23
N GLU A 773 -75.65 -6.22 -37.78
CA GLU A 773 -76.31 -5.11 -37.09
C GLU A 773 -76.15 -5.26 -35.57
N LEU A 774 -76.04 -4.13 -34.87
CA LEU A 774 -75.69 -4.11 -33.44
C LEU A 774 -76.94 -4.29 -32.56
N GLN A 775 -76.86 -5.22 -31.62
CA GLN A 775 -77.92 -5.60 -30.70
C GLN A 775 -77.45 -5.60 -29.23
N LEU A 776 -78.40 -5.74 -28.31
CA LEU A 776 -78.12 -6.02 -26.90
C LEU A 776 -77.61 -7.46 -26.75
N SER A 777 -76.65 -7.71 -25.86
CA SER A 777 -76.06 -9.05 -25.66
C SER A 777 -77.13 -10.10 -25.34
N GLU A 778 -78.12 -9.75 -24.51
CA GLU A 778 -79.24 -10.63 -24.09
C GLU A 778 -80.12 -11.14 -25.25
N SER A 779 -80.01 -10.54 -26.43
CA SER A 779 -80.79 -10.92 -27.62
C SER A 779 -80.04 -11.86 -28.58
N VAL A 780 -78.72 -12.00 -28.42
CA VAL A 780 -77.83 -12.78 -29.30
C VAL A 780 -77.38 -14.05 -28.58
N VAL A 781 -77.37 -15.19 -29.28
CA VAL A 781 -76.83 -16.46 -28.75
C VAL A 781 -75.33 -16.47 -28.99
N PHE A 782 -74.53 -16.64 -27.93
CA PHE A 782 -73.08 -16.47 -27.97
C PHE A 782 -72.38 -17.36 -29.00
N ASP A 783 -72.81 -18.61 -29.16
CA ASP A 783 -72.20 -19.59 -30.06
C ASP A 783 -72.19 -19.15 -31.54
N PHE A 784 -73.12 -18.27 -31.96
CA PHE A 784 -73.17 -17.74 -33.32
C PHE A 784 -72.15 -16.63 -33.60
N LEU A 785 -71.44 -16.12 -32.58
CA LEU A 785 -70.42 -15.08 -32.71
C LEU A 785 -69.06 -15.64 -33.14
N GLY A 786 -68.81 -16.93 -32.91
CA GLY A 786 -67.50 -17.56 -33.14
C GLY A 786 -66.39 -17.08 -32.19
N TRP A 787 -66.72 -16.29 -31.17
CA TRP A 787 -65.76 -15.76 -30.19
C TRP A 787 -65.30 -16.84 -29.22
N LYS A 788 -64.06 -16.74 -28.73
CA LYS A 788 -63.55 -17.64 -27.69
C LYS A 788 -64.37 -17.46 -26.40
N PRO A 789 -65.01 -18.51 -25.86
CA PRO A 789 -65.80 -18.39 -24.64
C PRO A 789 -64.90 -18.08 -23.43
N ASN A 790 -65.37 -17.17 -22.58
CA ASN A 790 -64.77 -16.85 -21.30
C ASN A 790 -65.86 -17.00 -20.23
N SER A 791 -65.73 -18.01 -19.36
CA SER A 791 -66.74 -18.37 -18.37
C SER A 791 -67.03 -17.25 -17.36
N PHE A 792 -66.03 -16.44 -17.02
CA PHE A 792 -66.21 -15.28 -16.16
C PHE A 792 -67.03 -14.19 -16.86
N LEU A 793 -66.65 -13.78 -18.08
CA LEU A 793 -67.37 -12.73 -18.82
C LEU A 793 -68.82 -13.15 -19.12
N LEU A 794 -69.05 -14.41 -19.48
CA LEU A 794 -70.38 -15.00 -19.68
C LEU A 794 -71.25 -15.01 -18.40
N SER A 795 -70.65 -14.85 -17.20
CA SER A 795 -71.38 -14.69 -15.94
C SER A 795 -71.77 -13.24 -15.62
N LYS A 796 -71.18 -12.25 -16.30
CA LYS A 796 -71.38 -10.80 -16.05
C LYS A 796 -72.15 -10.10 -17.18
N ILE A 797 -71.97 -10.57 -18.42
CA ILE A 797 -72.64 -10.07 -19.62
C ILE A 797 -73.66 -11.13 -20.06
N PRO A 798 -74.98 -10.88 -19.95
CA PRO A 798 -75.99 -11.86 -20.28
C PRO A 798 -76.09 -12.03 -21.79
N PHE A 799 -76.12 -13.28 -22.26
CA PHE A 799 -76.42 -13.64 -23.65
C PHE A 799 -77.70 -14.47 -23.71
N LYS A 800 -78.31 -14.55 -24.89
CA LYS A 800 -79.50 -15.37 -25.12
C LYS A 800 -79.14 -16.85 -24.98
N PRO A 801 -79.84 -17.66 -24.16
CA PRO A 801 -79.55 -19.08 -24.07
C PRO A 801 -79.87 -19.80 -25.40
N PRO A 802 -79.14 -20.86 -25.75
CA PRO A 802 -79.44 -21.66 -26.93
C PRO A 802 -80.78 -22.39 -26.77
N ILE A 803 -81.54 -22.50 -27.86
CA ILE A 803 -82.93 -23.02 -27.88
C ILE A 803 -83.03 -24.46 -27.30
N ILE A 804 -81.94 -25.23 -27.38
CA ILE A 804 -81.86 -26.60 -26.83
C ILE A 804 -82.09 -26.62 -25.31
N ASP A 805 -81.55 -25.66 -24.56
CA ASP A 805 -81.68 -25.62 -23.08
C ASP A 805 -83.11 -25.25 -22.65
N GLN A 806 -83.80 -24.49 -23.48
CA GLN A 806 -85.18 -24.09 -23.26
C GLN A 806 -86.13 -25.27 -23.52
N LEU A 807 -85.92 -25.99 -24.63
CA LEU A 807 -86.62 -27.25 -24.93
C LEU A 807 -86.34 -28.35 -23.88
N ALA A 808 -85.11 -28.43 -23.36
CA ALA A 808 -84.74 -29.36 -22.29
C ALA A 808 -85.58 -29.12 -21.02
N LYS A 809 -85.66 -27.86 -20.57
CA LYS A 809 -86.44 -27.48 -19.39
C LYS A 809 -87.93 -27.69 -19.59
N GLU A 810 -88.48 -27.43 -20.78
CA GLU A 810 -89.89 -27.71 -21.10
C GLU A 810 -90.19 -29.22 -21.13
N ALA A 811 -89.21 -30.06 -21.49
CA ALA A 811 -89.30 -31.51 -21.38
C ALA A 811 -89.02 -32.06 -19.97
N GLY A 812 -88.70 -31.21 -18.98
CA GLY A 812 -88.35 -31.62 -17.62
C GLY A 812 -86.96 -32.24 -17.48
N ILE A 813 -86.07 -32.04 -18.46
CA ILE A 813 -84.70 -32.58 -18.50
C ILE A 813 -83.71 -31.47 -18.08
N ASP A 814 -82.77 -31.80 -17.20
CA ASP A 814 -81.66 -30.91 -16.86
C ASP A 814 -80.72 -30.74 -18.08
N PRO A 815 -80.46 -29.50 -18.58
CA PRO A 815 -79.55 -29.28 -19.70
C PRO A 815 -78.16 -29.92 -19.54
N ALA A 816 -77.64 -30.03 -18.31
CA ALA A 816 -76.36 -30.68 -18.05
C ALA A 816 -76.34 -32.17 -18.45
N VAL A 817 -77.49 -32.83 -18.48
CA VAL A 817 -77.63 -34.22 -18.95
C VAL A 817 -77.52 -34.30 -20.47
N LEU A 818 -77.97 -33.29 -21.22
CA LEU A 818 -77.84 -33.27 -22.69
C LEU A 818 -76.38 -33.13 -23.13
N ASP A 819 -75.60 -32.28 -22.45
CA ASP A 819 -74.17 -32.17 -22.74
C ASP A 819 -73.38 -33.40 -22.31
N LEU A 820 -73.77 -34.08 -21.21
CA LEU A 820 -73.26 -35.42 -20.87
C LEU A 820 -73.53 -36.45 -21.97
N LEU A 821 -74.76 -36.50 -22.50
CA LEU A 821 -75.14 -37.43 -23.57
C LEU A 821 -74.38 -37.14 -24.88
N LYS A 822 -74.27 -35.88 -25.30
CA LYS A 822 -73.43 -35.46 -26.44
C LYS A 822 -71.98 -35.87 -26.24
N LYS A 823 -71.40 -35.59 -25.07
CA LYS A 823 -69.99 -35.87 -24.74
C LYS A 823 -69.65 -37.36 -24.71
N HIS A 824 -70.65 -38.23 -24.55
CA HIS A 824 -70.52 -39.69 -24.65
C HIS A 824 -71.07 -40.29 -25.97
N GLY A 825 -71.34 -39.44 -26.98
CA GLY A 825 -71.68 -39.84 -28.34
C GLY A 825 -73.10 -40.39 -28.55
N LEU A 826 -73.97 -40.32 -27.53
CA LEU A 826 -75.30 -40.93 -27.55
C LEU A 826 -76.31 -40.06 -28.29
N THR A 827 -76.67 -40.46 -29.52
CA THR A 827 -77.52 -39.68 -30.44
C THR A 827 -78.88 -40.32 -30.77
N ASN A 828 -79.16 -41.54 -30.30
CA ASN A 828 -80.43 -42.23 -30.53
C ASN A 828 -80.90 -43.05 -29.33
N VAL A 829 -82.18 -43.41 -29.32
CA VAL A 829 -82.85 -44.07 -28.18
C VAL A 829 -82.42 -45.53 -28.00
N SER A 830 -82.09 -46.25 -29.08
CA SER A 830 -81.63 -47.65 -28.98
C SER A 830 -80.26 -47.79 -28.31
N ASP A 831 -79.28 -46.92 -28.63
CA ASP A 831 -77.95 -46.98 -28.01
C ASP A 831 -78.02 -46.63 -26.50
N LEU A 832 -78.92 -45.69 -26.13
CA LEU A 832 -79.22 -45.41 -24.72
C LEU A 832 -79.89 -46.60 -24.00
N ALA A 833 -80.85 -47.27 -24.65
CA ALA A 833 -81.53 -48.44 -24.09
C ALA A 833 -80.58 -49.63 -23.89
N SER A 834 -79.68 -49.88 -24.85
CA SER A 834 -78.64 -50.91 -24.75
C SER A 834 -77.68 -50.66 -23.60
N ARG A 835 -77.17 -49.42 -23.42
CA ARG A 835 -76.26 -49.10 -22.31
C ARG A 835 -76.92 -49.06 -20.94
N LEU A 836 -78.25 -48.94 -20.87
CA LEU A 836 -79.04 -49.06 -19.64
C LEU A 836 -79.55 -50.49 -19.36
N GLY A 837 -79.23 -51.47 -20.21
CA GLY A 837 -79.54 -52.89 -19.97
C GLY A 837 -81.02 -53.27 -20.10
N ILE A 838 -81.83 -52.49 -20.83
CA ILE A 838 -83.29 -52.69 -20.92
C ILE A 838 -83.64 -53.56 -22.14
N SER A 839 -83.65 -54.88 -21.96
CA SER A 839 -84.00 -55.83 -23.01
C SER A 839 -85.52 -55.98 -23.21
N GLN A 840 -86.00 -55.84 -24.45
CA GLN A 840 -87.30 -56.36 -24.90
C GLN A 840 -87.13 -57.62 -25.77
N PRO A 841 -88.17 -58.48 -25.93
CA PRO A 841 -87.95 -59.88 -26.29
C PRO A 841 -87.69 -60.17 -27.79
N SER A 842 -86.59 -60.86 -28.05
CA SER A 842 -86.41 -61.97 -29.01
C SER A 842 -87.15 -61.96 -30.36
N GLY A 843 -86.38 -61.94 -31.46
CA GLY A 843 -86.81 -62.33 -32.80
C GLY A 843 -85.62 -62.77 -33.66
N GLU A 844 -85.75 -63.95 -34.29
CA GLU A 844 -84.79 -64.66 -35.17
C GLU A 844 -84.63 -63.97 -36.56
N THR A 845 -83.66 -64.24 -37.46
CA THR A 845 -82.67 -65.34 -37.62
C THR A 845 -81.52 -64.97 -38.62
N ASP A 846 -80.55 -65.90 -38.79
CA ASP A 846 -79.73 -66.22 -40.00
C ASP A 846 -78.60 -65.31 -40.54
N GLY A 847 -77.48 -65.95 -40.97
CA GLY A 847 -76.89 -65.63 -42.30
C GLY A 847 -75.36 -65.44 -42.48
N GLU A 848 -74.55 -66.51 -42.39
CA GLU A 848 -73.35 -66.84 -43.22
C GLU A 848 -72.22 -65.80 -43.57
N ASN A 849 -71.01 -66.13 -43.07
CA ASN A 849 -69.71 -66.36 -43.79
C ASN A 849 -68.87 -65.26 -44.52
N GLU A 850 -67.53 -65.45 -44.39
CA GLU A 850 -66.47 -65.32 -45.44
C GLU A 850 -66.11 -63.93 -46.06
N GLU A 851 -64.86 -63.61 -46.44
CA GLU A 851 -63.52 -64.16 -46.09
C GLU A 851 -62.37 -63.16 -46.45
N ASP A 852 -61.17 -63.43 -45.93
CA ASP A 852 -59.83 -63.27 -46.53
C ASP A 852 -59.17 -61.93 -46.99
N ASN A 853 -58.12 -61.59 -46.23
CA ASN A 853 -56.69 -61.51 -46.61
C ASN A 853 -55.99 -60.30 -47.33
N GLN A 854 -54.94 -59.86 -46.64
CA GLN A 854 -53.54 -59.59 -47.09
C GLN A 854 -53.20 -58.57 -48.19
N GLY A 855 -52.15 -57.78 -47.89
CA GLY A 855 -50.94 -57.91 -48.72
C GLY A 855 -50.04 -56.68 -48.92
N THR A 856 -49.35 -56.25 -47.87
CA THR A 856 -47.97 -55.66 -47.85
C THR A 856 -47.29 -55.19 -49.15
N VAL A 857 -46.55 -54.07 -49.09
CA VAL A 857 -45.07 -54.06 -49.21
C VAL A 857 -44.46 -52.72 -48.75
N THR A 858 -43.23 -52.79 -48.26
CA THR A 858 -42.34 -51.76 -47.67
C THR A 858 -41.44 -51.13 -48.80
N PRO A 859 -40.28 -50.43 -48.62
CA PRO A 859 -39.46 -50.33 -47.41
C PRO A 859 -38.51 -49.11 -47.17
N TYR A 860 -37.77 -49.22 -46.06
CA TYR A 860 -36.39 -48.71 -45.76
C TYR A 860 -36.14 -47.19 -45.72
N GLU A 861 -35.23 -46.67 -44.88
CA GLU A 861 -34.24 -47.28 -43.97
C GLU A 861 -33.91 -46.33 -42.78
N GLU A 862 -33.43 -46.89 -41.66
CA GLU A 862 -32.51 -46.35 -40.62
C GLU A 862 -32.75 -44.96 -39.95
N ASP A 863 -32.47 -44.71 -38.65
CA ASP A 863 -32.16 -45.58 -37.50
C ASP A 863 -32.49 -44.76 -36.19
N VAL A 864 -33.03 -45.28 -35.06
CA VAL A 864 -32.71 -46.46 -34.20
C VAL A 864 -31.56 -46.17 -33.22
N ASP A 865 -31.58 -46.58 -31.94
CA ASP A 865 -32.63 -47.10 -31.03
C ASP A 865 -32.00 -47.25 -29.60
N SER A 866 -32.72 -47.93 -28.71
CA SER A 866 -32.19 -49.06 -27.91
C SER A 866 -31.57 -48.77 -26.54
N THR A 867 -31.81 -49.58 -25.50
CA THR A 867 -32.86 -50.61 -25.23
C THR A 867 -32.99 -50.71 -23.69
N GLY A 868 -34.06 -51.19 -23.02
CA GLY A 868 -34.71 -52.51 -23.11
C GLY A 868 -34.44 -53.32 -21.80
N ASN A 869 -35.24 -54.30 -21.36
CA ASN A 869 -36.51 -54.80 -21.89
C ASN A 869 -37.27 -55.73 -20.88
N PHE A 870 -38.60 -55.89 -21.05
CA PHE A 870 -39.53 -56.90 -20.43
C PHE A 870 -39.61 -57.05 -18.88
N GLY A 871 -40.65 -57.61 -18.25
CA GLY A 871 -41.96 -58.19 -18.69
C GLY A 871 -42.22 -59.58 -18.04
N ALA A 872 -43.46 -60.06 -17.76
CA ALA A 872 -44.82 -59.49 -17.75
C ALA A 872 -45.83 -60.47 -17.04
N GLY A 873 -47.08 -60.07 -16.78
CA GLY A 873 -48.19 -60.91 -16.24
C GLY A 873 -48.40 -60.84 -14.69
N GLU A 874 -49.51 -61.31 -14.09
CA GLU A 874 -50.83 -61.78 -14.61
C GLU A 874 -51.89 -61.86 -13.46
N ALA A 875 -53.19 -61.92 -13.81
CA ALA A 875 -54.36 -62.47 -13.06
C ALA A 875 -54.86 -61.95 -11.67
N ASP A 876 -56.15 -61.57 -11.67
CA ASP A 876 -57.28 -61.93 -10.77
C ASP A 876 -57.42 -61.65 -9.23
N ASP A 877 -58.66 -61.25 -8.93
CA ASP A 877 -59.60 -61.57 -7.82
C ASP A 877 -59.58 -61.03 -6.37
N LEU A 878 -60.80 -60.69 -5.94
CA LEU A 878 -61.46 -60.84 -4.62
C LEU A 878 -60.80 -60.38 -3.30
N ALA A 879 -61.03 -59.09 -2.98
CA ALA A 879 -61.84 -58.62 -1.83
C ALA A 879 -61.39 -58.78 -0.34
N LYS A 880 -62.02 -57.93 0.50
CA LYS A 880 -62.21 -58.01 1.98
C LYS A 880 -61.09 -57.62 2.96
N THR A 881 -61.07 -56.30 3.25
CA THR A 881 -61.33 -55.68 4.57
C THR A 881 -60.40 -55.82 5.80
N PHE A 882 -60.18 -54.65 6.43
CA PHE A 882 -59.78 -54.37 7.83
C PHE A 882 -58.38 -54.80 8.31
N GLY A 883 -57.69 -54.01 9.15
CA GLY A 883 -57.99 -52.67 9.68
C GLY A 883 -57.20 -52.34 10.97
N SER A 884 -57.56 -51.23 11.64
CA SER A 884 -57.06 -50.78 12.97
C SER A 884 -55.61 -50.25 13.00
N ASN A 885 -55.25 -49.06 13.50
CA ASN A 885 -55.90 -47.82 14.01
C ASN A 885 -54.83 -46.69 13.93
N GLY A 886 -55.04 -45.38 14.12
CA GLY A 886 -56.17 -44.49 14.45
C GLY A 886 -55.62 -43.03 14.41
N ASP A 887 -56.35 -41.91 14.50
CA ASP A 887 -57.70 -41.57 15.01
C ASP A 887 -57.89 -41.79 16.54
N GLU A 888 -58.49 -40.86 17.31
CA GLU A 888 -59.13 -39.56 16.98
C GLU A 888 -59.15 -38.62 18.22
N ASN A 889 -59.02 -37.29 18.07
CA ASN A 889 -59.92 -36.29 18.71
C ASN A 889 -59.61 -34.83 18.34
N SER A 890 -60.61 -34.12 17.82
CA SER A 890 -60.74 -32.66 17.88
C SER A 890 -62.06 -32.32 18.59
N LYS A 891 -62.02 -31.73 19.79
CA LYS A 891 -63.23 -31.28 20.53
C LYS A 891 -63.10 -29.92 21.22
N ASN A 892 -63.12 -28.89 20.37
CA ASN A 892 -64.11 -27.80 20.41
C ASN A 892 -64.94 -27.63 21.71
N ARG A 893 -64.72 -26.53 22.44
CA ARG A 893 -65.65 -25.81 23.35
C ARG A 893 -65.00 -24.45 23.71
N SER A 894 -65.69 -23.35 24.01
CA SER A 894 -67.04 -22.82 23.72
C SER A 894 -67.23 -21.52 24.54
N THR A 895 -68.09 -20.59 24.10
CA THR A 895 -68.51 -19.35 24.82
C THR A 895 -67.46 -18.22 24.96
N GLY A 896 -67.81 -16.93 24.95
CA GLY A 896 -69.07 -16.33 24.47
C GLY A 896 -69.41 -14.91 24.98
N ARG A 897 -70.17 -14.17 24.15
CA ARG A 897 -71.18 -13.14 24.51
C ARG A 897 -70.75 -11.78 25.12
N GLY A 898 -70.89 -10.72 24.30
CA GLY A 898 -71.08 -9.31 24.74
C GLY A 898 -69.80 -8.48 24.95
N THR A 899 -69.82 -7.14 24.95
CA THR A 899 -70.94 -6.20 24.65
C THR A 899 -70.40 -4.78 24.40
N HIS A 900 -71.07 -4.02 23.51
CA HIS A 900 -71.00 -2.54 23.31
C HIS A 900 -69.65 -1.85 22.96
N GLY A 901 -69.69 -0.97 21.94
CA GLY A 901 -68.81 0.20 21.78
C GLY A 901 -69.51 1.48 22.28
N PRO A 902 -69.33 2.70 21.69
CA PRO A 902 -68.60 3.02 20.45
C PRO A 902 -67.75 4.32 20.43
N VAL A 903 -67.02 4.49 19.31
CA VAL A 903 -66.63 5.71 18.55
C VAL A 903 -67.01 7.12 19.05
N GLY A 904 -66.04 8.06 18.95
CA GLY A 904 -66.21 9.53 18.82
C GLY A 904 -65.25 10.34 19.71
N GLY A 905 -64.73 11.52 19.33
CA GLY A 905 -64.78 12.23 18.04
C GLY A 905 -64.23 13.68 18.15
N ASP A 906 -63.50 14.13 17.12
CA ASP A 906 -63.22 15.51 16.68
C ASP A 906 -62.50 16.59 17.56
N ASP A 907 -61.93 17.55 16.81
CA ASP A 907 -61.63 18.97 17.08
C ASP A 907 -60.36 19.53 17.81
N ALA A 908 -59.72 20.44 17.05
CA ALA A 908 -59.21 21.77 17.41
C ALA A 908 -58.05 22.01 18.42
N ALA A 909 -56.87 22.26 17.83
CA ALA A 909 -56.08 23.50 17.92
C ALA A 909 -55.61 24.13 19.28
N THR A 910 -54.34 24.58 19.25
CA THR A 910 -53.72 25.68 20.04
C THR A 910 -53.63 25.59 21.58
N GLY A 911 -52.38 25.45 22.07
CA GLY A 911 -51.74 26.63 22.68
C GLY A 911 -51.23 26.58 24.14
N GLN A 912 -49.91 26.83 24.28
CA GLN A 912 -49.20 27.50 25.39
C GLN A 912 -48.95 26.81 26.77
N SER A 913 -47.69 26.96 27.20
CA SER A 913 -47.23 27.15 28.60
C SER A 913 -47.15 25.90 29.52
N LYS A 914 -46.30 25.83 30.57
CA LYS A 914 -45.21 26.72 31.04
C LYS A 914 -44.30 26.00 32.08
N ALA A 915 -43.02 26.40 32.15
CA ALA A 915 -42.18 26.49 33.37
C ALA A 915 -41.83 25.17 34.12
N ASP A 916 -40.81 25.06 35.00
CA ASP A 916 -39.67 25.96 35.32
C ASP A 916 -38.47 25.18 35.92
N ARG A 917 -37.34 25.87 36.13
CA ARG A 917 -36.25 25.74 37.18
C ARG A 917 -36.15 24.47 38.06
N HIS A 918 -34.98 24.00 38.51
CA HIS A 918 -33.58 24.50 38.60
C HIS A 918 -32.60 23.26 38.65
N THR A 919 -31.30 23.23 38.98
CA THR A 919 -30.37 24.09 39.77
C THR A 919 -28.91 23.96 39.25
N ARG A 920 -27.87 23.93 40.12
CA ARG A 920 -26.44 23.66 39.86
C ARG A 920 -25.74 23.09 41.11
N GLY A 921 -24.55 22.50 40.94
CA GLY A 921 -23.54 22.16 41.98
C GLY A 921 -22.78 20.88 41.59
N GLU A 922 -21.52 20.87 41.14
CA GLU A 922 -20.23 21.36 41.68
C GLU A 922 -19.72 20.62 42.93
N SER A 923 -18.64 19.83 42.79
CA SER A 923 -17.46 19.79 43.69
C SER A 923 -16.36 18.80 43.24
N ARG A 924 -15.11 19.10 43.64
CA ARG A 924 -13.90 18.22 43.69
C ARG A 924 -13.74 17.70 45.18
N PRO A 925 -12.71 16.93 45.66
CA PRO A 925 -11.35 16.68 45.13
C PRO A 925 -10.68 15.30 45.40
N ALA A 926 -9.40 15.19 44.95
CA ALA A 926 -8.18 14.53 45.47
C ALA A 926 -8.17 13.34 46.48
N GLY A 927 -7.14 12.49 46.37
CA GLY A 927 -6.66 11.56 47.42
C GLY A 927 -5.59 10.55 46.93
N ASP A 928 -4.56 10.27 47.74
CA ASP A 928 -3.34 9.52 47.35
C ASP A 928 -3.12 8.16 48.06
N SER A 929 -2.60 7.19 47.30
CA SER A 929 -1.56 6.19 47.70
C SER A 929 -1.84 4.94 48.59
N VAL A 930 -0.96 3.94 48.38
CA VAL A 930 -0.61 2.73 49.18
C VAL A 930 -1.58 1.52 49.19
N GLY A 931 -1.09 0.39 48.67
CA GLY A 931 -1.66 -0.97 48.80
C GLY A 931 -0.87 -2.00 47.98
N GLU A 932 -0.46 -3.12 48.56
CA GLU A 932 0.58 -4.02 48.00
C GLU A 932 0.10 -5.48 47.76
N LYS A 933 0.81 -6.21 46.88
CA LYS A 933 0.90 -7.69 46.70
C LYS A 933 -0.23 -8.47 45.97
N ASP A 934 0.15 -9.01 44.80
CA ASP A 934 0.01 -10.38 44.25
C ASP A 934 -1.16 -11.29 44.73
N ARG A 935 -1.89 -12.03 43.87
CA ARG A 935 -1.43 -13.08 42.91
C ARG A 935 -2.51 -13.46 41.87
N ASN A 936 -2.07 -14.18 40.82
CA ASN A 936 -2.83 -14.88 39.75
C ASN A 936 -4.22 -15.45 40.19
N ALA A 937 -5.26 -15.55 39.35
CA ALA A 937 -5.25 -15.94 37.93
C ALA A 937 -6.61 -15.69 37.21
N ARG A 938 -6.70 -16.09 35.93
CA ARG A 938 -7.91 -16.29 35.08
C ARG A 938 -8.62 -15.03 34.55
N GLY A 939 -8.16 -14.55 33.39
CA GLY A 939 -9.06 -13.97 32.39
C GLY A 939 -9.64 -15.08 31.50
N ASN A 940 -10.91 -14.96 31.09
CA ASN A 940 -11.55 -15.86 30.11
C ASN A 940 -12.19 -15.02 28.98
N GLY A 941 -12.41 -15.64 27.81
CA GLY A 941 -12.57 -14.96 26.52
C GLY A 941 -13.72 -13.96 26.39
N GLY A 942 -13.53 -12.98 25.49
CA GLY A 942 -14.50 -11.96 25.11
C GLY A 942 -14.32 -11.55 23.65
N SER A 943 -15.08 -12.20 22.77
CA SER A 943 -15.11 -12.09 21.30
C SER A 943 -14.70 -10.75 20.67
N ARG A 944 -13.90 -10.80 19.59
CA ARG A 944 -13.84 -9.78 18.55
C ARG A 944 -14.30 -10.36 17.22
N SER A 945 -15.24 -9.68 16.58
CA SER A 945 -15.81 -10.04 15.28
C SER A 945 -14.87 -9.75 14.10
N SER A 946 -15.07 -10.45 13.00
CA SER A 946 -14.26 -10.42 11.79
C SER A 946 -14.43 -9.17 10.93
N GLY A 947 -13.40 -8.88 10.11
CA GLY A 947 -13.54 -8.20 8.83
C GLY A 947 -13.28 -6.70 8.80
N HIS A 948 -12.04 -6.31 8.49
CA HIS A 948 -11.71 -5.50 7.31
C HIS A 948 -10.21 -5.65 7.01
N ALA A 949 -9.83 -5.71 5.73
CA ALA A 949 -8.43 -5.87 5.32
C ALA A 949 -7.79 -4.51 5.00
N GLY A 950 -6.65 -4.24 5.63
CA GLY A 950 -5.77 -3.09 5.36
C GLY A 950 -4.34 -3.52 5.64
N GLY A 951 -3.43 -3.32 4.69
CA GLY A 951 -2.23 -4.14 4.58
C GLY A 951 -1.05 -3.76 5.48
N HIS A 952 -0.80 -4.56 6.52
CA HIS A 952 0.50 -5.22 6.70
C HIS A 952 0.23 -6.66 7.11
N PRO A 953 0.71 -7.67 6.34
CA PRO A 953 1.78 -8.49 6.92
C PRO A 953 2.76 -9.11 5.90
N PHE A 954 4.05 -9.01 6.18
CA PHE A 954 5.03 -10.04 5.82
C PHE A 954 6.12 -10.08 6.91
N ILE A 955 5.77 -10.69 8.05
CA ILE A 955 6.69 -10.82 9.19
C ILE A 955 7.28 -12.23 9.17
N SER A 956 8.45 -12.36 8.54
CA SER A 956 9.28 -13.55 8.68
C SER A 956 9.99 -13.50 10.03
N TYR A 957 9.40 -14.15 11.03
CA TYR A 957 10.03 -14.40 12.32
C TYR A 957 11.19 -15.38 12.13
N VAL A 958 12.40 -14.97 12.51
CA VAL A 958 13.47 -15.94 12.80
C VAL A 958 13.34 -16.28 14.28
N GLY A 959 13.34 -17.56 14.64
CA GLY A 959 13.29 -18.01 16.04
C GLY A 959 14.61 -18.65 16.45
N ALA A 960 15.09 -18.34 17.66
CA ALA A 960 16.30 -18.92 18.25
C ALA A 960 16.03 -19.56 19.62
N HIS A 961 14.98 -20.39 19.70
CA HIS A 961 14.67 -21.13 20.91
C HIS A 961 15.65 -22.31 21.11
N PRO A 962 16.25 -22.46 22.31
CA PRO A 962 17.14 -23.58 22.59
C PRO A 962 16.35 -24.88 22.82
N ASP A 963 16.43 -25.79 21.86
CA ASP A 963 16.14 -27.24 21.94
C ASP A 963 14.81 -27.69 22.57
N ALA A 964 13.79 -26.82 22.56
CA ALA A 964 12.40 -27.21 22.79
C ALA A 964 11.67 -27.30 21.44
N GLU A 965 11.28 -28.51 21.03
CA GLU A 965 10.31 -28.67 19.93
C GLU A 965 9.01 -27.96 20.33
N PRO A 966 8.52 -26.98 19.54
CA PRO A 966 7.26 -26.32 19.84
C PRO A 966 6.11 -27.32 19.70
N ALA A 967 5.06 -27.15 20.50
CA ALA A 967 3.83 -27.91 20.31
C ALA A 967 3.30 -27.69 18.88
N ASP A 968 2.85 -28.79 18.25
CA ASP A 968 2.43 -28.80 16.85
C ASP A 968 1.36 -27.71 16.58
N PRO A 969 1.52 -26.83 15.56
CA PRO A 969 0.60 -25.72 15.32
C PRO A 969 -0.85 -26.10 15.01
N ASP A 970 -1.07 -27.29 14.44
CA ASP A 970 -2.40 -27.86 14.17
C ASP A 970 -2.93 -28.67 15.38
N GLY A 971 -2.16 -28.76 16.47
CA GLY A 971 -2.47 -29.55 17.67
C GLY A 971 -2.34 -31.07 17.48
N LEU A 972 -1.63 -31.50 16.42
CA LEU A 972 -1.54 -32.91 16.02
C LEU A 972 -0.46 -33.67 16.79
N ASP A 973 -0.61 -35.00 16.87
CA ASP A 973 0.52 -35.87 17.20
C ASP A 973 1.43 -36.09 15.98
N HIS A 974 2.67 -36.50 16.23
CA HIS A 974 3.69 -36.72 15.19
C HIS A 974 3.24 -37.73 14.12
N ALA A 975 2.47 -38.77 14.47
CA ALA A 975 1.99 -39.76 13.50
C ALA A 975 0.86 -39.19 12.62
N MET A 976 0.01 -38.31 13.15
CA MET A 976 -0.97 -37.56 12.37
C MET A 976 -0.30 -36.55 11.43
N ARG A 977 0.68 -35.76 11.89
CA ARG A 977 1.43 -34.81 11.05
C ARG A 977 2.06 -35.51 9.84
N MET A 978 2.82 -36.59 10.07
CA MET A 978 3.45 -37.37 8.99
C MET A 978 2.44 -37.90 7.97
N LYS A 979 1.27 -38.36 8.43
CA LYS A 979 0.24 -38.91 7.55
C LYS A 979 -0.41 -37.85 6.65
N ILE A 980 -0.62 -36.63 7.17
CA ILE A 980 -1.18 -35.52 6.38
C ILE A 980 -0.14 -34.98 5.40
N GLU A 981 1.14 -34.96 5.78
CA GLU A 981 2.27 -34.63 4.90
C GLU A 981 2.44 -35.66 3.76
N GLU A 982 2.33 -36.96 4.05
CA GLU A 982 2.30 -38.01 3.02
C GLU A 982 1.10 -37.85 2.05
N GLN A 983 -0.10 -37.58 2.55
CA GLN A 983 -1.28 -37.33 1.73
C GLN A 983 -1.16 -36.06 0.88
N ALA A 984 -0.49 -35.02 1.37
CA ALA A 984 -0.18 -33.82 0.62
C ALA A 984 0.82 -34.10 -0.52
N ILE A 985 1.87 -34.88 -0.24
CA ILE A 985 2.86 -35.32 -1.24
C ILE A 985 2.20 -36.16 -2.35
N GLU A 986 1.26 -37.06 -2.03
CA GLU A 986 0.53 -37.82 -3.05
C GLU A 986 -0.30 -36.93 -3.97
N GLN A 987 -0.99 -35.93 -3.42
CA GLN A 987 -1.76 -34.96 -4.21
C GLN A 987 -0.86 -34.09 -5.11
N ILE A 988 0.33 -33.69 -4.62
CA ILE A 988 1.31 -32.94 -5.43
C ILE A 988 1.80 -33.79 -6.62
N ILE A 989 2.13 -35.08 -6.41
CA ILE A 989 2.58 -35.97 -7.49
C ILE A 989 1.46 -36.25 -8.49
N GLN A 990 0.19 -36.32 -8.06
CA GLN A 990 -0.95 -36.45 -9.00
C GLN A 990 -1.12 -35.21 -9.89
N ILE A 991 -0.80 -34.02 -9.40
CA ILE A 991 -0.93 -32.74 -10.14
C ILE A 991 0.32 -32.44 -10.97
N GLU A 992 1.51 -32.80 -10.49
CA GLU A 992 2.79 -32.61 -11.18
C GLU A 992 3.59 -33.94 -11.27
N PRO A 993 3.21 -34.88 -12.19
CA PRO A 993 3.80 -36.23 -12.25
C PRO A 993 5.29 -36.33 -12.61
N ALA A 994 5.95 -35.20 -12.88
CA ALA A 994 7.40 -35.12 -13.08
C ALA A 994 8.17 -35.13 -11.73
N LEU A 995 7.52 -34.73 -10.63
CA LEU A 995 8.10 -34.73 -9.29
C LEU A 995 8.22 -36.15 -8.72
N ARG A 996 9.34 -36.43 -8.07
CA ARG A 996 9.69 -37.73 -7.49
C ARG A 996 9.92 -37.58 -5.98
N ARG A 997 9.44 -38.54 -5.18
CA ARG A 997 9.75 -38.59 -3.74
C ARG A 997 11.25 -38.76 -3.51
N THR A 998 11.76 -37.98 -2.57
CA THR A 998 13.14 -38.04 -2.09
C THR A 998 13.33 -39.26 -1.18
N PRO A 999 14.50 -39.94 -1.19
CA PRO A 999 14.78 -41.02 -0.25
C PRO A 999 14.73 -40.55 1.21
N PRO A 1000 14.27 -41.39 2.16
CA PRO A 1000 14.23 -41.04 3.57
C PRO A 1000 15.60 -40.63 4.13
N GLY A 1001 15.66 -39.53 4.89
CA GLY A 1001 16.87 -39.02 5.53
C GLY A 1001 17.56 -37.86 4.83
N ASN A 1002 17.00 -37.31 3.74
CA ASN A 1002 17.41 -36.01 3.21
C ASN A 1002 16.82 -34.87 4.07
N PRO A 1003 17.63 -33.93 4.61
CA PRO A 1003 17.14 -32.87 5.50
C PRO A 1003 16.78 -31.53 4.81
N GLY A 1004 16.69 -31.48 3.47
CA GLY A 1004 16.53 -30.21 2.72
C GLY A 1004 15.29 -30.05 1.83
N PHE A 1005 14.67 -31.15 1.37
CA PHE A 1005 13.49 -31.15 0.47
C PHE A 1005 12.82 -32.54 0.41
N ASP A 1006 11.52 -32.58 0.10
CA ASP A 1006 10.71 -33.82 0.03
C ASP A 1006 10.56 -34.36 -1.40
N LEU A 1007 10.54 -33.47 -2.38
CA LEU A 1007 10.26 -33.76 -3.79
C LEU A 1007 11.30 -33.12 -4.71
N TYR A 1008 11.59 -33.74 -5.84
CA TYR A 1008 12.50 -33.19 -6.86
C TYR A 1008 12.11 -33.59 -8.28
N GLU A 1009 12.51 -32.78 -9.26
CA GLU A 1009 12.35 -33.05 -10.69
C GLU A 1009 13.71 -33.26 -11.35
N ILE A 1010 13.77 -34.20 -12.31
CA ILE A 1010 15.00 -34.50 -13.07
C ILE A 1010 14.85 -33.97 -14.50
N GLY A 1011 15.87 -33.27 -14.99
CA GLY A 1011 15.96 -32.75 -16.35
C GLY A 1011 16.18 -33.83 -17.41
N SER A 1012 16.19 -33.40 -18.67
CA SER A 1012 16.44 -34.28 -19.84
C SER A 1012 17.87 -34.82 -19.93
N ASP A 1013 18.79 -34.25 -19.14
CA ASP A 1013 20.19 -34.65 -18.96
C ASP A 1013 20.38 -35.72 -17.88
N GLY A 1014 19.42 -35.87 -16.96
CA GLY A 1014 19.49 -36.78 -15.82
C GLY A 1014 19.82 -36.13 -14.48
N GLU A 1015 20.03 -34.80 -14.45
CA GLU A 1015 20.36 -34.07 -13.22
C GLU A 1015 19.10 -33.44 -12.56
N PRO A 1016 19.09 -33.19 -11.23
CA PRO A 1016 17.97 -32.52 -10.59
C PRO A 1016 17.88 -31.04 -10.99
N ILE A 1017 16.74 -30.60 -11.53
CA ILE A 1017 16.51 -29.23 -12.02
C ILE A 1017 15.58 -28.40 -11.13
N ARG A 1018 14.85 -29.07 -10.23
CA ARG A 1018 13.90 -28.43 -9.30
C ARG A 1018 13.83 -29.22 -8.00
N TRP A 1019 13.83 -28.51 -6.88
CA TRP A 1019 13.69 -29.04 -5.53
C TRP A 1019 12.46 -28.44 -4.87
N VAL A 1020 11.67 -29.25 -4.19
CA VAL A 1020 10.40 -28.86 -3.60
C VAL A 1020 10.29 -29.41 -2.18
N GLU A 1021 10.23 -28.50 -1.21
CA GLU A 1021 9.85 -28.76 0.18
C GLU A 1021 8.34 -28.63 0.31
N VAL A 1022 7.71 -29.54 1.05
CA VAL A 1022 6.26 -29.59 1.25
C VAL A 1022 5.93 -29.27 2.70
N LYS A 1023 4.91 -28.44 2.94
CA LYS A 1023 4.35 -28.21 4.28
C LYS A 1023 2.84 -28.36 4.21
N SER A 1024 2.30 -29.34 4.94
CA SER A 1024 0.85 -29.58 5.02
C SER A 1024 0.26 -29.01 6.30
N MET A 1025 -1.00 -28.57 6.25
CA MET A 1025 -1.73 -28.02 7.41
C MET A 1025 -3.24 -28.30 7.29
N THR A 1026 -3.94 -28.29 8.42
CA THR A 1026 -5.40 -28.49 8.49
C THR A 1026 -6.18 -27.20 8.22
N GLY A 1027 -5.58 -26.05 8.55
CA GLY A 1027 -6.08 -24.71 8.23
C GLY A 1027 -5.38 -24.08 7.01
N SER A 1028 -5.10 -22.78 7.11
CA SER A 1028 -4.44 -21.94 6.12
C SER A 1028 -3.31 -21.10 6.72
N LEU A 1029 -2.49 -20.45 5.89
CA LEU A 1029 -1.46 -19.49 6.32
C LEU A 1029 -2.03 -18.25 7.04
N ALA A 1030 -3.35 -18.04 7.00
CA ALA A 1030 -4.03 -17.02 7.80
C ALA A 1030 -4.30 -17.46 9.24
N ASP A 1031 -4.26 -18.77 9.52
CA ASP A 1031 -4.48 -19.36 10.85
C ASP A 1031 -3.16 -19.47 11.63
N HIS A 1032 -2.08 -19.95 10.98
CA HIS A 1032 -0.70 -19.90 11.51
C HIS A 1032 0.35 -19.93 10.38
N PRO A 1033 1.58 -19.41 10.61
CA PRO A 1033 2.66 -19.50 9.63
C PRO A 1033 3.23 -20.94 9.51
N VAL A 1034 4.03 -21.15 8.46
CA VAL A 1034 4.94 -22.31 8.33
C VAL A 1034 6.39 -21.86 8.48
N GLY A 1035 7.23 -22.72 9.04
CA GLY A 1035 8.67 -22.51 9.14
C GLY A 1035 9.46 -23.43 8.18
N LEU A 1036 10.63 -22.96 7.73
CA LEU A 1036 11.69 -23.81 7.21
C LEU A 1036 12.69 -24.09 8.33
N SER A 1037 13.21 -25.31 8.42
CA SER A 1037 14.33 -25.61 9.31
C SER A 1037 15.60 -24.89 8.86
N ARG A 1038 16.60 -24.79 9.75
CA ARG A 1038 17.92 -24.20 9.41
C ARG A 1038 18.55 -24.86 8.18
N THR A 1039 18.38 -26.18 8.02
CA THR A 1039 18.92 -26.94 6.89
C THR A 1039 18.15 -26.64 5.60
N GLN A 1040 16.83 -26.62 5.68
CA GLN A 1040 15.95 -26.29 4.54
C GLN A 1040 16.16 -24.86 4.06
N PHE A 1041 16.30 -23.89 4.97
CA PHE A 1041 16.57 -22.50 4.62
C PHE A 1041 17.95 -22.32 3.96
N ASN A 1042 19.00 -22.99 4.47
CA ASN A 1042 20.32 -22.99 3.82
C ASN A 1042 20.25 -23.60 2.41
N PHE A 1043 19.58 -24.75 2.26
CA PHE A 1043 19.44 -25.42 0.97
C PHE A 1043 18.60 -24.60 -0.02
N ALA A 1044 17.54 -23.93 0.46
CA ALA A 1044 16.74 -22.99 -0.32
C ALA A 1044 17.57 -21.81 -0.85
N ARG A 1045 18.48 -21.28 -0.03
CA ARG A 1045 19.42 -20.20 -0.42
C ARG A 1045 20.49 -20.69 -1.39
N GLU A 1046 20.92 -21.95 -1.29
CA GLU A 1046 21.94 -22.54 -2.17
C GLU A 1046 21.37 -22.93 -3.55
N CYS A 1047 20.11 -23.36 -3.61
CA CYS A 1047 19.40 -23.69 -4.86
C CYS A 1047 18.64 -22.50 -5.49
N GLY A 1048 18.34 -21.45 -4.73
CA GLY A 1048 17.72 -20.20 -5.20
C GLY A 1048 16.44 -20.42 -6.02
N MET A 1049 16.43 -19.95 -7.27
CA MET A 1049 15.28 -20.06 -8.20
C MET A 1049 14.86 -21.51 -8.53
N ALA A 1050 15.70 -22.50 -8.29
CA ALA A 1050 15.36 -23.91 -8.47
C ALA A 1050 14.68 -24.53 -7.24
N TYR A 1051 14.67 -23.85 -6.09
CA TYR A 1051 13.98 -24.29 -4.87
C TYR A 1051 12.57 -23.72 -4.77
N TRP A 1052 11.65 -24.54 -4.29
CA TRP A 1052 10.25 -24.18 -4.04
C TRP A 1052 9.79 -24.68 -2.68
N LEU A 1053 8.93 -23.89 -2.03
CA LEU A 1053 8.13 -24.30 -0.89
C LEU A 1053 6.67 -24.45 -1.37
N TYR A 1054 6.10 -25.64 -1.21
CA TYR A 1054 4.70 -25.95 -1.51
C TYR A 1054 3.92 -26.07 -0.20
N VAL A 1055 3.05 -25.10 0.09
CA VAL A 1055 2.15 -25.14 1.25
C VAL A 1055 0.81 -25.70 0.83
N VAL A 1056 0.41 -26.83 1.43
CA VAL A 1056 -0.88 -27.49 1.18
C VAL A 1056 -1.84 -27.13 2.31
N GLU A 1057 -2.68 -26.13 2.04
CA GLU A 1057 -3.72 -25.68 2.96
C GLU A 1057 -4.94 -26.58 2.89
N TYR A 1058 -5.65 -26.72 4.01
CA TYR A 1058 -6.80 -27.60 4.19
C TYR A 1058 -6.54 -29.05 3.74
N ALA A 1059 -5.33 -29.57 3.99
CA ALA A 1059 -4.84 -30.86 3.46
C ALA A 1059 -5.73 -32.07 3.82
N THR A 1060 -6.54 -31.97 4.86
CA THR A 1060 -7.50 -32.98 5.33
C THR A 1060 -8.93 -32.82 4.76
N ASN A 1061 -9.18 -31.82 3.92
CA ASN A 1061 -10.52 -31.54 3.36
C ASN A 1061 -10.47 -31.31 1.84
N HIS A 1062 -10.67 -32.39 1.08
CA HIS A 1062 -10.57 -32.42 -0.39
C HIS A 1062 -11.46 -31.43 -1.15
N GLU A 1063 -12.53 -30.89 -0.55
CA GLU A 1063 -13.37 -29.85 -1.18
C GLU A 1063 -12.75 -28.44 -1.05
N LYS A 1064 -11.73 -28.28 -0.21
CA LYS A 1064 -11.06 -27.00 0.10
C LYS A 1064 -9.55 -27.02 -0.06
N THR A 1065 -8.92 -28.19 -0.21
CA THR A 1065 -7.47 -28.32 -0.36
C THR A 1065 -6.94 -27.41 -1.47
N ARG A 1066 -5.92 -26.60 -1.16
CA ARG A 1066 -5.23 -25.79 -2.17
C ARG A 1066 -3.73 -25.76 -1.93
N ILE A 1067 -2.97 -25.71 -3.03
CA ILE A 1067 -1.50 -25.76 -3.02
C ILE A 1067 -0.96 -24.38 -3.39
N LEU A 1068 -0.31 -23.73 -2.44
CA LEU A 1068 0.40 -22.47 -2.64
C LEU A 1068 1.86 -22.77 -2.98
N ARG A 1069 2.33 -22.28 -4.14
CA ARG A 1069 3.66 -22.59 -4.68
C ARG A 1069 4.56 -21.36 -4.60
N ILE A 1070 5.58 -21.41 -3.75
CA ILE A 1070 6.48 -20.29 -3.44
C ILE A 1070 7.88 -20.63 -3.95
N GLN A 1071 8.25 -20.08 -5.11
CA GLN A 1071 9.61 -20.20 -5.66
C GLN A 1071 10.58 -19.27 -4.92
N ASP A 1072 11.80 -19.75 -4.65
CA ASP A 1072 12.88 -18.98 -4.03
C ASP A 1072 12.47 -18.23 -2.74
N PRO A 1073 11.96 -18.94 -1.71
CA PRO A 1073 11.53 -18.32 -0.46
C PRO A 1073 12.69 -17.65 0.30
N ALA A 1074 13.93 -18.08 0.08
CA ALA A 1074 15.11 -17.54 0.72
C ALA A 1074 15.51 -16.17 0.16
N SER A 1075 15.62 -16.02 -1.16
CA SER A 1075 16.07 -14.75 -1.77
C SER A 1075 14.95 -13.72 -1.88
N ARG A 1076 13.67 -14.14 -1.81
CA ARG A 1076 12.52 -13.23 -1.72
C ARG A 1076 12.33 -12.62 -0.32
N ALA A 1077 12.96 -13.16 0.72
CA ALA A 1077 12.91 -12.63 2.08
C ALA A 1077 13.83 -11.39 2.21
N LYS A 1078 13.25 -10.18 2.08
CA LYS A 1078 14.01 -8.91 2.15
C LYS A 1078 14.38 -8.46 3.57
N THR A 1079 13.67 -8.94 4.59
CA THR A 1079 13.78 -8.44 5.97
C THR A 1079 13.57 -9.58 6.97
N PHE A 1080 14.52 -9.76 7.89
CA PHE A 1080 14.42 -10.71 8.99
C PHE A 1080 13.95 -9.98 10.25
N THR A 1081 12.89 -10.48 10.89
CA THR A 1081 12.37 -9.90 12.14
C THR A 1081 12.80 -10.75 13.33
N PHE A 1082 13.53 -10.13 14.26
CA PHE A 1082 13.95 -10.73 15.53
C PHE A 1082 12.92 -10.39 16.61
N ASP A 1083 12.47 -11.41 17.35
CA ASP A 1083 11.48 -11.27 18.41
C ASP A 1083 12.13 -11.26 19.82
N HIS A 1084 11.31 -11.16 20.87
CA HIS A 1084 11.78 -11.18 22.26
C HIS A 1084 12.54 -12.46 22.66
N GLY A 1085 12.35 -13.59 21.96
CA GLY A 1085 13.08 -14.83 22.18
C GLY A 1085 14.60 -14.67 22.03
N TRP A 1086 15.05 -13.73 21.18
CA TRP A 1086 16.48 -13.50 20.93
C TRP A 1086 17.23 -12.90 22.11
N SER A 1087 16.54 -12.23 23.04
CA SER A 1087 17.16 -11.78 24.30
C SER A 1087 17.66 -12.94 25.17
N GLN A 1088 17.11 -14.16 24.98
CA GLN A 1088 17.48 -15.36 25.74
C GLN A 1088 18.81 -15.98 25.28
N ILE A 1089 19.32 -15.59 24.10
CA ILE A 1089 20.60 -16.05 23.55
C ILE A 1089 21.59 -14.90 23.26
N ALA A 1090 21.22 -13.66 23.59
CA ALA A 1090 22.07 -12.49 23.42
C ALA A 1090 23.21 -12.46 24.46
N GLN A 1091 24.36 -11.89 24.08
CA GLN A 1091 25.43 -11.58 25.03
C GLN A 1091 25.27 -10.14 25.52
N GLU A 1092 24.97 -9.97 26.82
CA GLU A 1092 24.89 -8.65 27.43
C GLU A 1092 26.30 -8.07 27.67
N ILE A 1093 26.57 -6.88 27.12
CA ILE A 1093 27.78 -6.10 27.39
C ILE A 1093 27.38 -4.90 28.27
N PRO A 1094 27.84 -4.81 29.52
CA PRO A 1094 27.53 -3.66 30.37
C PRO A 1094 28.30 -2.42 29.89
N LEU A 1095 27.57 -1.34 29.61
CA LEU A 1095 28.15 -0.01 29.39
C LEU A 1095 28.35 0.69 30.74
N SER A 1096 29.60 1.06 31.03
CA SER A 1096 30.03 1.71 32.28
C SER A 1096 30.38 3.18 32.08
#